data_AF-A0A9D6VWA1-F1
#
_entry.id   AF-A0A9D6VWA1-F1
#
_cell.length_a   1.000
_cell.length_b   1.000
_cell.length_c   1.000
_cell.angle_alpha   90.00
_cell.angle_beta   90.00
_cell.angle_gamma   90.00
#
_symmetry.space_group_name_H-M   'P 1'
#
loop_
_entity.id
_entity.type
_entity.pdbx_description
1 polymer ?
#
loop_
_entity_poly.entity_id
_entity_poly.type
_entity_poly.pdbx_seq_one_letter_code
_entity_poly.pdbx_strand_id
1 'polypeptide(L)'
;MTRRTGGGHRRGTAGAAVLTVAVLLAAFCAGREPGVGGPPAPAAPGTAAPPATADAAAGPATAMDATPEGAGDAAGAPGAAGAPEATPGAPEAAGDAEPEALTAYDLVHESGLAELVAPALRLDFGAGQVVGPMLGRWRTAWGRDGEDEGRTVTLAGRSPVRLYLPADAIRGTVMRVTAKALGGRRISADIDGQSLGDATGSTVSYAAADFDVPEALEGNVTLKLTFRGSGRHATLGRGVALVDRIDFLTPEQAAAPAPPETPAPPPGGTADPSPTGTPDAAAETAGGATAVPDEASDPTPGFSIVPATAETAATLLQEPSTTIRFHAYVPSGARLLVGAAAATGTATAAVRAVLDGEAPVDLLPPRAFGPEAEALDLDLSAQAGRAVRLELSVAEGGALAWTAPRIVVPDRGRPSAPARTARNLIILLVDTLRADKLSRIDGTSEVQAENVQRWAAEGVSFTRAIAQENWTKPSVATLLTGLFPSSHAAQSERSVLPPEAVLISETLQQEGFATGCVIANGYVSDAFGFRRGWDMYRNYVRSGLPNRALNVFTDAAAWIGEQTADKRFFLYIQTIDPHVPYIPPREYAEMYDPEAYDGPVKASETSTLLERVKAGQVTLNARDRKHLEALYDGEISYHDAQAPLLWDALAEHGFLDDTLVVVAADHGEEFFEHGSVGHGHSLYEELLHVPLFFRLPGVFEGGGTIDTVVGLVDVLPTAFETLGLPVPETAQGRSLLPLAAGSSTGTEVAFTEFLEGQRAATGERLKIIQRGYRSVLFDLHEDPGENLDVAGEQPIALRTMLLRLARYLEWQERAGRDELQPRPAQDAQIDTELEQQLRALGYLGGPQR
;
A
#
# COMPACT_ATOMS: atom_id res chain seq x y z
N MET A 1 -59.32 -40.62 -7.92
CA MET A 1 -59.80 -41.83 -8.61
C MET A 1 -58.66 -42.83 -8.71
N THR A 2 -58.99 -44.10 -8.57
CA THR A 2 -58.17 -45.28 -8.25
C THR A 2 -57.28 -45.82 -9.38
N ARG A 3 -56.08 -46.32 -9.03
CA ARG A 3 -55.51 -47.68 -9.26
C ARG A 3 -53.97 -47.60 -9.40
N ARG A 4 -53.18 -48.11 -8.46
CA ARG A 4 -52.74 -49.51 -8.18
C ARG A 4 -51.67 -50.06 -9.15
N THR A 5 -50.60 -50.58 -8.50
CA THR A 5 -49.65 -51.67 -8.90
C THR A 5 -48.68 -51.36 -10.05
N GLY A 6 -47.38 -51.63 -10.01
CA GLY A 6 -46.57 -52.52 -9.16
C GLY A 6 -45.69 -53.41 -10.06
N GLY A 7 -44.41 -53.58 -9.70
CA GLY A 7 -43.57 -54.70 -10.15
C GLY A 7 -42.66 -54.45 -11.36
N GLY A 8 -41.34 -54.41 -11.11
CA GLY A 8 -40.30 -54.22 -12.13
C GLY A 8 -39.80 -55.51 -12.77
N HIS A 9 -38.76 -55.40 -13.61
CA HIS A 9 -37.71 -56.41 -13.83
C HIS A 9 -36.53 -55.82 -14.64
N ARG A 10 -35.42 -56.56 -14.58
CA ARG A 10 -34.01 -56.19 -14.80
C ARG A 10 -33.52 -56.22 -16.27
N ARG A 11 -32.35 -55.58 -16.44
CA ARG A 11 -31.15 -55.92 -17.26
C ARG A 11 -31.12 -55.57 -18.76
N GLY A 12 -30.09 -54.79 -19.11
CA GLY A 12 -29.42 -54.74 -20.42
C GLY A 12 -28.19 -53.81 -20.36
N THR A 13 -26.99 -54.37 -20.47
CA THR A 13 -25.66 -53.72 -20.41
C THR A 13 -25.01 -53.61 -21.79
N ALA A 14 -24.26 -52.52 -22.03
CA ALA A 14 -23.04 -52.33 -22.87
C ALA A 14 -23.04 -50.88 -23.41
N GLY A 15 -21.99 -50.05 -23.42
CA GLY A 15 -20.55 -50.23 -23.28
C GLY A 15 -19.82 -49.75 -24.54
N ALA A 16 -18.85 -48.83 -24.39
CA ALA A 16 -17.85 -48.35 -25.39
C ALA A 16 -18.34 -47.30 -26.44
N ALA A 17 -17.55 -46.33 -26.93
CA ALA A 17 -16.15 -45.92 -26.73
C ALA A 17 -15.91 -44.50 -27.32
N VAL A 18 -14.79 -43.92 -26.89
CA VAL A 18 -14.08 -42.71 -27.36
C VAL A 18 -13.47 -42.89 -28.77
N LEU A 19 -13.37 -41.83 -29.57
CA LEU A 19 -12.27 -41.69 -30.55
C LEU A 19 -11.93 -40.22 -30.85
N THR A 20 -10.64 -39.92 -30.75
CA THR A 20 -9.90 -38.69 -31.16
C THR A 20 -9.37 -38.87 -32.60
N VAL A 21 -9.04 -37.79 -33.32
CA VAL A 21 -7.81 -37.60 -34.17
C VAL A 21 -7.79 -36.19 -34.78
N ALA A 22 -6.58 -35.63 -34.92
CA ALA A 22 -6.23 -34.25 -35.27
C ALA A 22 -5.61 -34.08 -36.68
N VAL A 23 -5.26 -32.83 -37.04
CA VAL A 23 -4.02 -32.37 -37.79
C VAL A 23 -4.15 -31.70 -39.20
N LEU A 24 -3.58 -30.46 -39.30
CA LEU A 24 -2.83 -29.70 -40.36
C LEU A 24 -3.44 -28.89 -41.57
N LEU A 25 -3.22 -27.56 -41.52
CA LEU A 25 -2.49 -26.58 -42.40
C LEU A 25 -2.64 -26.46 -43.95
N ALA A 26 -2.89 -25.20 -44.38
CA ALA A 26 -2.28 -24.37 -45.47
C ALA A 26 -2.83 -24.28 -46.93
N ALA A 27 -3.16 -23.03 -47.31
CA ALA A 27 -2.96 -22.25 -48.57
C ALA A 27 -3.68 -22.60 -49.91
N PHE A 28 -4.43 -21.63 -50.49
CA PHE A 28 -4.05 -20.88 -51.73
C PHE A 28 -5.06 -19.78 -52.16
N CYS A 29 -4.53 -18.78 -52.87
CA CYS A 29 -5.07 -17.47 -53.25
C CYS A 29 -6.06 -17.42 -54.43
N ALA A 30 -6.94 -16.39 -54.49
CA ALA A 30 -7.12 -15.47 -55.65
C ALA A 30 -8.24 -14.41 -55.47
N GLY A 31 -7.84 -13.14 -55.25
CA GLY A 31 -8.31 -11.90 -55.93
C GLY A 31 -9.77 -11.40 -55.86
N ARG A 32 -9.98 -10.27 -55.17
CA ARG A 32 -10.38 -8.96 -55.76
C ARG A 32 -10.56 -7.85 -54.71
N GLU A 33 -9.86 -6.74 -54.93
CA GLU A 33 -10.02 -5.39 -54.33
C GLU A 33 -11.40 -4.75 -54.63
N PRO A 34 -11.92 -3.75 -53.85
CA PRO A 34 -11.33 -2.39 -53.76
C PRO A 34 -11.50 -1.59 -52.44
N GLY A 35 -10.69 -0.52 -52.30
CA GLY A 35 -11.13 0.75 -51.69
C GLY A 35 -10.41 1.22 -50.43
N VAL A 36 -9.29 1.93 -50.60
CA VAL A 36 -8.51 2.61 -49.55
C VAL A 36 -9.20 3.91 -49.11
N GLY A 37 -9.37 4.08 -47.80
CA GLY A 37 -9.70 5.36 -47.15
C GLY A 37 -8.97 5.45 -45.81
N GLY A 38 -7.83 6.16 -45.79
CA GLY A 38 -7.05 6.37 -44.57
C GLY A 38 -7.68 7.41 -43.63
N PRO A 39 -7.34 7.40 -42.33
CA PRO A 39 -7.74 8.44 -41.38
C PRO A 39 -6.95 9.74 -41.63
N PRO A 40 -7.53 10.92 -41.32
CA PRO A 40 -6.87 12.21 -41.56
C PRO A 40 -5.70 12.45 -40.58
N ALA A 41 -4.64 13.07 -41.10
CA ALA A 41 -3.46 13.50 -40.35
C ALA A 41 -3.79 14.65 -39.36
N PRO A 42 -3.09 14.73 -38.22
CA PRO A 42 -3.21 15.86 -37.29
C PRO A 42 -2.61 17.14 -37.87
N ALA A 43 -3.32 18.25 -37.68
CA ALA A 43 -2.89 19.58 -38.12
C ALA A 43 -1.71 20.09 -37.28
N ALA A 44 -0.73 20.69 -37.96
CA ALA A 44 0.44 21.31 -37.35
C ALA A 44 0.07 22.56 -36.52
N PRO A 45 0.77 22.84 -35.40
CA PRO A 45 0.57 24.08 -34.65
C PRO A 45 1.19 25.27 -35.41
N GLY A 46 0.35 26.24 -35.75
CA GLY A 46 0.76 27.51 -36.34
C GLY A 46 1.36 28.43 -35.28
N THR A 47 2.53 28.98 -35.59
CA THR A 47 3.21 30.05 -34.87
C THR A 47 2.51 31.39 -35.12
N ALA A 48 2.15 32.13 -34.06
CA ALA A 48 2.00 33.60 -34.11
C ALA A 48 2.08 34.25 -32.72
N ALA A 49 2.92 35.29 -32.69
CA ALA A 49 3.40 36.22 -31.67
C ALA A 49 2.39 36.91 -30.72
N PRO A 50 2.87 37.54 -29.62
CA PRO A 50 2.05 38.14 -28.56
C PRO A 50 1.63 39.59 -28.86
N PRO A 51 0.60 40.15 -28.20
CA PRO A 51 0.46 41.59 -28.03
C PRO A 51 1.04 42.00 -26.66
N ALA A 52 2.14 42.75 -26.62
CA ALA A 52 2.24 44.21 -26.80
C ALA A 52 1.98 44.99 -25.50
N THR A 53 3.10 45.44 -24.96
CA THR A 53 3.32 46.49 -23.96
C THR A 53 2.62 47.80 -24.31
N ALA A 54 2.08 48.48 -23.30
CA ALA A 54 1.85 49.92 -23.33
C ALA A 54 2.51 50.55 -22.09
N ASP A 55 3.36 51.53 -22.36
CA ASP A 55 4.29 52.16 -21.43
C ASP A 55 3.86 53.62 -21.15
N ALA A 56 4.18 54.05 -19.93
CA ALA A 56 4.47 55.39 -19.41
C ALA A 56 3.65 56.66 -19.76
N ALA A 57 3.26 57.39 -18.68
CA ALA A 57 3.58 58.81 -18.39
C ALA A 57 2.81 59.24 -17.11
N ALA A 58 3.24 60.12 -16.19
CA ALA A 58 4.50 60.74 -15.79
C ALA A 58 4.19 61.52 -14.47
N GLY A 59 5.11 61.46 -13.48
CA GLY A 59 5.23 62.04 -12.09
C GLY A 59 4.43 63.27 -11.59
N PRO A 60 4.90 63.98 -10.52
CA PRO A 60 5.84 63.63 -9.45
C PRO A 60 5.42 64.14 -8.02
N ALA A 61 6.34 63.95 -7.05
CA ALA A 61 6.49 64.67 -5.76
C ALA A 61 5.65 64.13 -4.57
N THR A 62 6.08 64.07 -3.31
CA THR A 62 7.17 64.70 -2.52
C THR A 62 7.46 63.84 -1.29
N ALA A 63 8.71 63.86 -0.83
CA ALA A 63 9.12 63.40 0.50
C ALA A 63 8.48 64.21 1.62
N MET A 64 8.22 63.60 2.79
CA MET A 64 8.40 64.28 4.06
C MET A 64 8.61 63.30 5.24
N ASP A 65 9.66 63.66 5.96
CA ASP A 65 10.20 63.20 7.24
C ASP A 65 9.24 63.50 8.41
N ALA A 66 9.24 62.65 9.45
CA ALA A 66 8.92 63.03 10.84
C ALA A 66 9.03 61.83 11.79
N THR A 67 10.09 61.82 12.60
CA THR A 67 10.06 61.32 13.99
C THR A 67 9.08 62.14 14.84
N PRO A 68 8.68 61.66 16.04
CA PRO A 68 9.37 62.20 17.20
C PRO A 68 9.65 61.21 18.34
N GLU A 69 10.67 61.60 19.10
CA GLU A 69 11.11 61.10 20.41
C GLU A 69 10.14 61.48 21.57
N GLY A 70 10.35 60.84 22.72
CA GLY A 70 9.93 61.33 24.05
C GLY A 70 9.39 60.21 24.96
N ALA A 71 10.24 59.46 25.68
CA ALA A 71 10.81 59.77 27.01
C ALA A 71 9.79 59.79 28.18
N GLY A 72 10.00 58.91 29.17
CA GLY A 72 9.27 58.89 30.43
C GLY A 72 9.69 57.73 31.35
N ASP A 73 10.67 58.00 32.22
CA ASP A 73 11.21 57.15 33.28
C ASP A 73 10.17 56.66 34.33
N ALA A 74 10.40 55.48 34.92
CA ALA A 74 10.87 55.32 36.32
C ALA A 74 10.36 54.04 37.05
N ALA A 75 11.36 53.24 37.47
CA ALA A 75 11.54 52.59 38.78
C ALA A 75 10.62 51.45 39.28
N GLY A 76 11.27 50.32 39.62
CA GLY A 76 10.79 49.39 40.66
C GLY A 76 11.32 47.95 40.60
N ALA A 77 12.56 47.71 41.02
CA ALA A 77 13.04 46.38 41.47
C ALA A 77 12.60 46.13 42.94
N PRO A 78 12.51 44.89 43.48
CA PRO A 78 13.65 43.94 43.69
C PRO A 78 13.25 42.46 43.40
N GLY A 79 14.09 41.42 43.43
CA GLY A 79 15.46 41.21 43.89
C GLY A 79 15.91 39.77 43.53
N ALA A 80 17.22 39.55 43.64
CA ALA A 80 17.95 38.38 43.14
C ALA A 80 18.14 37.24 44.16
N ALA A 81 18.25 36.00 43.65
CA ALA A 81 19.07 34.89 44.14
C ALA A 81 18.92 33.73 43.12
N GLY A 82 19.92 32.98 42.66
CA GLY A 82 21.37 32.94 42.79
C GLY A 82 21.85 31.84 41.81
N ALA A 83 22.93 32.09 41.08
CA ALA A 83 23.53 31.13 40.14
C ALA A 83 24.78 30.46 40.76
N PRO A 84 25.09 29.19 40.46
CA PRO A 84 26.42 28.65 40.65
C PRO A 84 27.27 28.82 39.38
N GLU A 85 28.57 28.96 39.62
CA GLU A 85 29.66 29.32 38.70
C GLU A 85 29.85 28.33 37.53
N ALA A 86 30.07 28.88 36.34
CA ALA A 86 30.59 28.16 35.18
C ALA A 86 32.08 28.45 34.99
N THR A 87 32.87 27.38 34.90
CA THR A 87 34.29 27.39 34.52
C THR A 87 34.42 27.63 33.00
N PRO A 88 35.35 28.45 32.50
CA PRO A 88 35.45 28.73 31.06
C PRO A 88 36.17 27.59 30.32
N GLY A 89 35.41 26.84 29.52
CA GLY A 89 35.92 25.90 28.51
C GLY A 89 35.88 26.53 27.11
N ALA A 90 36.86 26.17 26.28
CA ALA A 90 37.17 26.68 24.95
C ALA A 90 35.97 26.76 23.96
N PRO A 91 36.03 27.60 22.91
CA PRO A 91 34.96 27.73 21.93
C PRO A 91 34.83 26.40 21.16
N GLU A 92 33.73 25.68 21.37
CA GLU A 92 33.31 24.64 20.45
C GLU A 92 32.94 25.31 19.13
N ALA A 93 33.63 24.90 18.07
CA ALA A 93 33.25 25.21 16.71
C ALA A 93 31.81 24.73 16.51
N ALA A 94 30.94 25.63 16.05
CA ALA A 94 29.68 25.25 15.46
C ALA A 94 29.99 24.34 14.26
N GLY A 95 29.97 23.04 14.50
CA GLY A 95 29.87 22.06 13.44
C GLY A 95 28.45 22.18 12.88
N ASP A 96 28.35 22.45 11.59
CA ASP A 96 27.12 22.25 10.84
C ASP A 96 26.70 20.78 11.06
N ALA A 97 25.71 20.56 11.93
CA ALA A 97 25.08 19.27 12.04
C ALA A 97 24.34 19.04 10.71
N GLU A 98 24.83 18.08 9.93
CA GLU A 98 24.12 17.53 8.77
C GLU A 98 22.64 17.34 9.16
N PRO A 99 21.68 17.85 8.37
CA PRO A 99 20.27 17.68 8.69
C PRO A 99 19.99 16.18 8.85
N GLU A 100 19.31 15.80 9.93
CA GLU A 100 18.87 14.42 10.13
C GLU A 100 18.14 13.96 8.85
N ALA A 101 18.37 12.73 8.40
CA ALA A 101 17.84 12.23 7.13
C ALA A 101 16.97 11.01 7.41
N LEU A 102 15.75 10.99 6.85
CA LEU A 102 14.82 9.87 6.97
C LEU A 102 15.10 8.84 5.88
N THR A 103 15.22 7.58 6.26
CA THR A 103 15.37 6.48 5.30
C THR A 103 14.02 6.20 4.62
N ALA A 104 13.91 6.56 3.34
CA ALA A 104 12.76 6.22 2.50
C ALA A 104 12.83 4.76 1.99
N TYR A 105 14.04 4.27 1.71
CA TYR A 105 14.29 2.87 1.36
C TYR A 105 15.59 2.39 2.01
N ASP A 106 15.54 1.27 2.73
CA ASP A 106 16.71 0.51 3.12
C ASP A 106 16.94 -0.58 2.07
N LEU A 107 17.96 -0.43 1.22
CA LEU A 107 18.19 -1.36 0.11
C LEU A 107 18.70 -2.72 0.59
N VAL A 108 19.19 -2.85 1.82
CA VAL A 108 19.48 -4.16 2.41
C VAL A 108 18.19 -4.86 2.82
N HIS A 109 17.23 -4.11 3.38
CA HIS A 109 15.89 -4.67 3.61
C HIS A 109 15.18 -5.03 2.29
N GLU A 110 15.39 -4.23 1.24
CA GLU A 110 14.82 -4.45 -0.09
C GLU A 110 15.54 -5.50 -0.94
N SER A 111 16.70 -6.02 -0.51
CA SER A 111 17.45 -7.01 -1.30
C SER A 111 16.68 -8.32 -1.49
N GLY A 112 15.74 -8.63 -0.59
CA GLY A 112 14.79 -9.73 -0.74
C GLY A 112 13.73 -9.52 -1.84
N LEU A 113 13.74 -8.38 -2.55
CA LEU A 113 12.93 -8.07 -3.72
C LEU A 113 13.77 -7.54 -4.90
N ALA A 114 15.09 -7.49 -4.75
CA ALA A 114 16.01 -7.02 -5.78
C ALA A 114 16.21 -8.09 -6.88
N GLU A 115 16.48 -7.63 -8.10
CA GLU A 115 16.81 -8.52 -9.22
C GLU A 115 18.33 -8.62 -9.35
N LEU A 116 18.84 -9.86 -9.50
CA LEU A 116 20.25 -10.10 -9.76
C LEU A 116 20.45 -10.47 -11.22
N VAL A 117 21.38 -9.77 -11.87
CA VAL A 117 21.89 -10.15 -13.19
C VAL A 117 23.32 -10.63 -13.06
N ALA A 118 23.54 -11.87 -13.48
CA ALA A 118 24.84 -12.51 -13.49
C ALA A 118 24.91 -13.48 -14.69
N PRO A 119 26.12 -13.76 -15.22
CA PRO A 119 26.32 -14.77 -16.27
C PRO A 119 25.88 -16.18 -15.85
N ALA A 120 25.92 -16.46 -14.54
CA ALA A 120 25.33 -17.63 -13.89
C ALA A 120 24.71 -17.17 -12.56
N LEU A 121 23.45 -17.53 -12.32
CA LEU A 121 22.74 -17.15 -11.10
C LEU A 121 22.84 -18.28 -10.07
N ARG A 122 23.49 -18.00 -8.94
CA ARG A 122 23.53 -18.89 -7.77
C ARG A 122 22.78 -18.24 -6.61
N LEU A 123 21.76 -18.93 -6.12
CA LEU A 123 21.02 -18.58 -4.92
C LEU A 123 21.53 -19.45 -3.77
N ASP A 124 22.33 -18.84 -2.90
CA ASP A 124 22.88 -19.47 -1.70
C ASP A 124 22.11 -18.97 -0.48
N PHE A 125 21.56 -19.90 0.29
CA PHE A 125 20.68 -19.57 1.39
C PHE A 125 21.43 -19.40 2.74
N GLY A 126 22.74 -19.69 2.82
CA GLY A 126 23.61 -19.40 3.99
C GLY A 126 23.25 -20.08 5.32
N ALA A 127 24.18 -20.23 6.27
CA ALA A 127 23.84 -20.78 7.59
C ALA A 127 22.96 -19.80 8.39
N GLY A 128 21.70 -20.15 8.68
CA GLY A 128 20.83 -19.40 9.60
C GLY A 128 19.88 -18.38 8.97
N GLN A 129 19.79 -18.25 7.63
CA GLN A 129 18.79 -17.37 7.01
C GLN A 129 17.45 -18.09 6.81
N VAL A 130 16.36 -17.43 7.22
CA VAL A 130 14.99 -17.76 6.80
C VAL A 130 14.68 -16.86 5.60
N VAL A 131 14.66 -17.43 4.40
CA VAL A 131 14.25 -16.67 3.20
C VAL A 131 12.72 -16.59 3.19
N GLY A 132 12.20 -15.38 3.40
CA GLY A 132 10.79 -15.07 3.27
C GLY A 132 10.31 -15.25 1.83
N PRO A 133 9.05 -15.61 1.59
CA PRO A 133 8.53 -15.77 0.25
C PRO A 133 8.59 -14.43 -0.51
N MET A 134 9.17 -14.42 -1.71
CA MET A 134 8.80 -13.43 -2.72
C MET A 134 7.37 -13.77 -3.19
N LEU A 135 6.44 -12.81 -3.04
CA LEU A 135 5.01 -12.70 -3.42
C LEU A 135 4.13 -13.89 -3.97
N GLY A 136 3.35 -14.53 -3.08
CA GLY A 136 1.91 -14.89 -3.25
C GLY A 136 1.51 -16.22 -3.95
N ARG A 137 0.71 -17.17 -3.41
CA ARG A 137 -0.23 -17.21 -2.27
C ARG A 137 0.24 -18.09 -1.08
N TRP A 138 0.31 -17.46 0.09
CA TRP A 138 -0.18 -17.84 1.43
C TRP A 138 -0.33 -19.31 1.86
N ARG A 139 0.66 -19.79 2.61
CA ARG A 139 0.57 -20.39 3.98
C ARG A 139 1.95 -20.91 4.35
N THR A 140 2.59 -20.37 5.39
CA THR A 140 3.29 -21.23 6.37
C THR A 140 3.50 -20.60 7.73
N ALA A 141 3.16 -21.37 8.76
CA ALA A 141 3.59 -21.18 10.13
C ALA A 141 5.07 -21.59 10.24
N TRP A 142 5.86 -20.81 10.98
CA TRP A 142 7.26 -21.12 11.28
C TRP A 142 7.39 -21.46 12.75
N GLY A 143 7.80 -22.69 13.05
CA GLY A 143 8.22 -23.11 14.39
C GLY A 143 9.74 -23.20 14.44
N ARG A 144 10.34 -22.64 15.49
CA ARG A 144 11.72 -22.97 15.91
C ARG A 144 11.72 -24.34 16.58
N ASP A 145 12.69 -25.17 16.23
CA ASP A 145 13.62 -25.85 17.14
C ASP A 145 14.35 -26.98 16.42
N GLY A 146 15.68 -27.04 16.60
CA GLY A 146 16.52 -28.16 16.19
C GLY A 146 17.87 -27.70 15.61
N GLU A 147 18.86 -27.55 16.47
CA GLU A 147 20.27 -27.44 16.08
C GLU A 147 20.74 -28.76 15.46
N ASP A 148 21.12 -28.70 14.18
CA ASP A 148 21.91 -29.76 13.53
C ASP A 148 23.12 -29.06 12.89
N GLU A 149 24.28 -29.21 13.54
CA GLU A 149 25.64 -29.00 13.02
C GLU A 149 25.95 -27.67 12.29
N GLY A 150 25.35 -26.56 12.70
CA GLY A 150 25.78 -25.21 12.27
C GLY A 150 25.52 -24.88 10.80
N ARG A 151 24.77 -25.71 10.07
CA ARG A 151 24.29 -25.45 8.70
C ARG A 151 22.78 -25.61 8.67
N THR A 152 22.05 -24.61 9.13
CA THR A 152 20.59 -24.66 9.12
C THR A 152 20.01 -23.57 8.26
N VAL A 153 19.66 -23.90 7.01
CA VAL A 153 18.64 -23.18 6.24
C VAL A 153 17.34 -23.97 6.40
N THR A 154 16.38 -23.37 7.11
CA THR A 154 15.04 -23.94 7.17
C THR A 154 14.17 -23.20 6.16
N LEU A 155 13.81 -23.87 5.07
CA LEU A 155 12.60 -23.53 4.30
C LEU A 155 11.46 -24.45 4.79
N ALA A 156 10.92 -24.15 5.98
CA ALA A 156 9.73 -24.81 6.52
C ALA A 156 8.45 -24.26 5.87
N GLY A 157 8.38 -24.42 4.55
CA GLY A 157 7.18 -24.25 3.75
C GLY A 157 6.35 -25.55 3.70
N ARG A 158 5.02 -25.50 3.81
CA ARG A 158 4.13 -26.52 3.27
C ARG A 158 4.32 -26.40 1.75
N SER A 159 5.03 -27.35 1.15
CA SER A 159 5.15 -27.54 -0.30
C SER A 159 3.85 -27.11 -1.01
N PRO A 160 3.90 -26.20 -2.01
CA PRO A 160 5.08 -25.80 -2.80
C PRO A 160 5.87 -24.58 -2.29
N VAL A 161 7.17 -24.52 -2.60
CA VAL A 161 8.04 -23.32 -2.53
C VAL A 161 7.93 -22.56 -3.85
N ARG A 162 7.91 -21.23 -3.82
CA ARG A 162 7.88 -20.37 -5.02
C ARG A 162 9.00 -19.33 -4.98
N LEU A 163 9.61 -19.09 -6.13
CA LEU A 163 10.68 -18.11 -6.37
C LEU A 163 10.28 -17.26 -7.59
N TYR A 164 10.55 -15.97 -7.53
CA TYR A 164 10.22 -15.01 -8.59
C TYR A 164 11.52 -14.50 -9.17
N LEU A 165 11.78 -14.82 -10.43
CA LEU A 165 13.09 -14.63 -11.04
C LEU A 165 12.95 -13.86 -12.36
N PRO A 166 13.89 -12.98 -12.67
CA PRO A 166 13.91 -12.29 -13.96
C PRO A 166 14.24 -13.28 -15.09
N ALA A 167 13.42 -13.30 -16.14
CA ALA A 167 13.55 -14.27 -17.24
C ALA A 167 14.89 -14.17 -17.97
N ASP A 168 15.44 -12.95 -18.11
CA ASP A 168 16.74 -12.68 -18.71
C ASP A 168 17.90 -13.32 -17.93
N ALA A 169 17.75 -13.55 -16.62
CA ALA A 169 18.78 -14.18 -15.81
C ALA A 169 18.79 -15.71 -15.88
N ILE A 170 17.68 -16.36 -16.28
CA ILE A 170 17.54 -17.82 -16.18
C ILE A 170 17.12 -18.54 -17.46
N ARG A 171 16.63 -17.84 -18.50
CA ARG A 171 16.18 -18.50 -19.74
C ARG A 171 17.31 -19.28 -20.41
N GLY A 172 16.99 -20.48 -20.90
CA GLY A 172 17.97 -21.36 -21.57
C GLY A 172 19.05 -21.94 -20.65
N THR A 173 18.92 -21.81 -19.33
CA THR A 173 19.81 -22.43 -18.34
C THR A 173 19.33 -23.81 -17.92
N VAL A 174 20.17 -24.54 -17.20
CA VAL A 174 19.79 -25.73 -16.43
C VAL A 174 19.71 -25.33 -14.97
N MET A 175 18.52 -25.47 -14.39
CA MET A 175 18.28 -25.23 -12.98
C MET A 175 18.63 -26.47 -12.16
N ARG A 176 19.64 -26.38 -11.30
CA ARG A 176 20.05 -27.41 -10.35
C ARG A 176 19.60 -27.05 -8.95
N VAL A 177 18.74 -27.86 -8.35
CA VAL A 177 18.23 -27.69 -6.98
C VAL A 177 18.94 -28.66 -6.04
N THR A 178 19.75 -28.15 -5.13
CA THR A 178 20.40 -28.94 -4.07
C THR A 178 19.55 -28.90 -2.80
N ALA A 179 19.01 -30.03 -2.40
CA ALA A 179 18.12 -30.13 -1.25
C ALA A 179 18.25 -31.47 -0.50
N LYS A 180 18.09 -31.46 0.82
CA LYS A 180 17.96 -32.67 1.64
C LYS A 180 16.53 -33.17 1.57
N ALA A 181 16.31 -34.22 0.77
CA ALA A 181 15.02 -34.85 0.60
C ALA A 181 14.67 -35.73 1.82
N LEU A 182 13.92 -35.18 2.77
CA LEU A 182 13.45 -35.92 3.95
C LEU A 182 12.49 -37.06 3.55
N GLY A 183 13.00 -38.29 3.46
CA GLY A 183 12.21 -39.51 3.24
C GLY A 183 11.96 -39.91 1.77
N GLY A 184 12.95 -39.73 0.88
CA GLY A 184 12.96 -40.34 -0.46
C GLY A 184 12.01 -39.71 -1.46
N ARG A 185 12.08 -38.38 -1.58
CA ARG A 185 11.06 -37.56 -2.24
C ARG A 185 11.43 -37.16 -3.66
N ARG A 186 10.38 -36.94 -4.45
CA ARG A 186 10.42 -36.36 -5.79
C ARG A 186 10.30 -34.84 -5.69
N ILE A 187 11.14 -34.12 -6.44
CA ILE A 187 11.12 -32.68 -6.61
C ILE A 187 10.47 -32.42 -7.98
N SER A 188 9.34 -31.73 -8.00
CA SER A 188 8.72 -31.25 -9.23
C SER A 188 9.02 -29.77 -9.38
N ALA A 189 9.43 -29.33 -10.56
CA ALA A 189 9.61 -27.92 -10.87
C ALA A 189 8.63 -27.48 -11.96
N ASP A 190 8.21 -26.22 -11.87
CA ASP A 190 7.23 -25.59 -12.75
C ASP A 190 7.58 -24.10 -12.88
N ILE A 191 7.50 -23.53 -14.09
CA ILE A 191 7.67 -22.10 -14.34
C ILE A 191 6.37 -21.56 -14.95
N ASP A 192 5.75 -20.59 -14.28
CA ASP A 192 4.47 -19.97 -14.69
C ASP A 192 3.36 -20.98 -15.03
N GLY A 193 3.30 -22.10 -14.30
CA GLY A 193 2.32 -23.16 -14.53
C GLY A 193 2.69 -24.15 -15.64
N GLN A 194 3.86 -23.98 -16.27
CA GLN A 194 4.46 -24.97 -17.16
C GLN A 194 5.43 -25.87 -16.40
N SER A 195 5.09 -27.16 -16.32
CA SER A 195 5.92 -28.16 -15.66
C SER A 195 7.28 -28.34 -16.37
N LEU A 196 8.38 -28.15 -15.65
CA LEU A 196 9.73 -28.52 -16.08
C LEU A 196 10.02 -30.02 -15.89
N GLY A 197 9.17 -30.71 -15.10
CA GLY A 197 9.26 -32.15 -14.89
C GLY A 197 9.47 -32.53 -13.43
N ASP A 198 9.83 -33.79 -13.23
CA ASP A 198 10.00 -34.45 -11.94
C ASP A 198 11.41 -35.03 -11.84
N ALA A 199 12.14 -34.71 -10.77
CA ALA A 199 13.44 -35.29 -10.43
C ALA A 199 13.37 -36.06 -9.11
N THR A 200 14.15 -37.13 -8.96
CA THR A 200 14.19 -37.93 -7.72
C THR A 200 15.49 -37.69 -6.97
N GLY A 201 15.41 -37.19 -5.73
CA GLY A 201 16.57 -37.03 -4.85
C GLY A 201 16.94 -38.34 -4.15
N SER A 202 18.23 -38.51 -3.83
CA SER A 202 18.72 -39.66 -3.03
C SER A 202 18.30 -39.53 -1.56
N THR A 203 18.16 -40.66 -0.85
CA THR A 203 17.64 -40.72 0.53
C THR A 203 18.66 -40.43 1.63
N VAL A 204 19.95 -40.20 1.30
CA VAL A 204 21.05 -40.33 2.28
C VAL A 204 21.90 -39.05 2.46
N SER A 205 21.82 -38.07 1.55
CA SER A 205 22.55 -36.78 1.62
C SER A 205 21.76 -35.64 0.92
N TYR A 206 22.27 -34.40 0.93
CA TYR A 206 21.78 -33.34 0.05
C TYR A 206 21.90 -33.82 -1.40
N ALA A 207 20.80 -33.85 -2.14
CA ALA A 207 20.77 -34.32 -3.52
C ALA A 207 20.48 -33.14 -4.46
N ALA A 208 21.19 -33.12 -5.59
CA ALA A 208 20.96 -32.20 -6.69
C ALA A 208 19.90 -32.75 -7.65
N ALA A 209 19.02 -31.89 -8.15
CA ALA A 209 18.00 -32.19 -9.15
C ALA A 209 18.03 -31.13 -10.26
N ASP A 210 18.20 -31.58 -11.51
CA ASP A 210 18.35 -30.70 -12.66
C ASP A 210 17.04 -30.60 -13.46
N PHE A 211 16.75 -29.40 -13.96
CA PHE A 211 15.58 -29.08 -14.78
C PHE A 211 15.99 -28.09 -15.89
N ASP A 212 15.63 -28.39 -17.13
CA ASP A 212 15.89 -27.48 -18.25
C ASP A 212 14.93 -26.27 -18.21
N VAL A 213 15.47 -25.06 -18.26
CA VAL A 213 14.70 -23.82 -18.26
C VAL A 213 14.44 -23.36 -19.70
N PRO A 214 13.17 -23.09 -20.10
CA PRO A 214 12.85 -22.68 -21.47
C PRO A 214 13.56 -21.39 -21.92
N GLU A 215 13.87 -21.27 -23.21
CA GLU A 215 14.39 -20.03 -23.80
C GLU A 215 13.32 -18.94 -23.98
N ALA A 216 12.06 -19.34 -24.19
CA ALA A 216 10.93 -18.46 -24.47
C ALA A 216 10.29 -17.90 -23.19
N LEU A 217 11.12 -17.35 -22.28
CA LEU A 217 10.67 -16.66 -21.08
C LEU A 217 10.82 -15.15 -21.27
N GLU A 218 9.82 -14.40 -20.83
CA GLU A 218 9.77 -12.93 -20.89
C GLU A 218 9.34 -12.36 -19.53
N GLY A 219 9.85 -11.17 -19.20
CA GLY A 219 9.49 -10.49 -17.95
C GLY A 219 9.98 -11.23 -16.70
N ASN A 220 9.13 -11.26 -15.68
CA ASN A 220 9.40 -11.96 -14.42
C ASN A 220 8.61 -13.27 -14.39
N VAL A 221 9.28 -14.35 -14.01
CA VAL A 221 8.70 -15.70 -14.03
C VAL A 221 8.61 -16.29 -12.62
N THR A 222 7.59 -17.11 -12.39
CA THR A 222 7.34 -17.80 -11.12
C THR A 222 7.83 -19.23 -11.19
N LEU A 223 8.97 -19.52 -10.57
CA LEU A 223 9.44 -20.88 -10.34
C LEU A 223 8.74 -21.48 -9.12
N LYS A 224 8.15 -22.66 -9.29
CA LYS A 224 7.48 -23.41 -8.23
C LYS A 224 8.14 -24.77 -8.04
N LEU A 225 8.71 -24.99 -6.85
CA LEU A 225 9.27 -26.26 -6.41
C LEU A 225 8.28 -26.99 -5.52
N THR A 226 7.84 -28.17 -5.94
CA THR A 226 6.93 -29.02 -5.18
C THR A 226 7.66 -30.27 -4.70
N PHE A 227 7.65 -30.49 -3.40
CA PHE A 227 8.24 -31.67 -2.77
C PHE A 227 7.13 -32.66 -2.41
N ARG A 228 7.16 -33.91 -2.91
CA ARG A 228 6.13 -34.95 -2.66
C ARG A 228 6.72 -36.19 -1.97
N GLY A 229 6.09 -36.66 -0.88
CA GLY A 229 6.46 -37.89 -0.16
C GLY A 229 5.55 -38.24 1.03
N SER A 230 5.60 -39.49 1.49
CA SER A 230 4.70 -40.07 2.52
C SER A 230 5.19 -39.95 3.97
N GLY A 231 6.46 -39.60 4.20
CA GLY A 231 7.08 -39.49 5.53
C GLY A 231 6.79 -38.17 6.27
N ARG A 232 6.69 -38.23 7.60
CA ARG A 232 6.55 -37.07 8.51
C ARG A 232 7.89 -36.80 9.19
N HIS A 233 8.42 -35.58 9.10
CA HIS A 233 9.58 -35.17 9.91
C HIS A 233 9.14 -34.99 11.37
N ALA A 234 9.98 -35.40 12.33
CA ALA A 234 9.63 -35.39 13.76
C ALA A 234 9.24 -33.98 14.24
N THR A 235 9.99 -32.96 13.82
CA THR A 235 9.79 -31.56 14.24
C THR A 235 8.98 -30.72 13.24
N LEU A 236 9.14 -30.98 11.94
CA LEU A 236 8.64 -30.09 10.86
C LEU A 236 7.36 -30.59 10.17
N GLY A 237 6.86 -31.77 10.54
CA GLY A 237 5.62 -32.31 9.99
C GLY A 237 5.73 -32.89 8.57
N ARG A 238 4.61 -32.96 7.84
CA ARG A 238 4.54 -33.51 6.48
C ARG A 238 4.74 -32.40 5.43
N GLY A 239 5.44 -32.72 4.34
CA GLY A 239 5.54 -31.83 3.17
C GLY A 239 6.62 -30.75 3.23
N VAL A 240 7.63 -30.90 4.09
CA VAL A 240 8.76 -29.96 4.26
C VAL A 240 10.05 -30.52 3.63
N ALA A 241 10.88 -29.67 3.02
CA ALA A 241 12.21 -29.98 2.48
C ALA A 241 13.22 -28.93 2.95
N LEU A 242 14.50 -29.32 3.07
CA LEU A 242 15.59 -28.38 3.37
C LEU A 242 16.32 -28.12 2.05
N VAL A 243 16.10 -26.96 1.44
CA VAL A 243 16.82 -26.55 0.22
C VAL A 243 18.07 -25.81 0.66
N ASP A 244 19.22 -26.25 0.13
CA ASP A 244 20.55 -25.69 0.42
C ASP A 244 20.92 -24.59 -0.57
N ARG A 245 20.69 -24.87 -1.85
CA ARG A 245 21.16 -24.05 -2.98
C ARG A 245 20.32 -24.28 -4.23
N ILE A 246 20.18 -23.25 -5.04
CA ILE A 246 19.65 -23.35 -6.41
C ILE A 246 20.62 -22.65 -7.36
N ASP A 247 21.10 -23.39 -8.36
CA ASP A 247 22.03 -22.90 -9.38
C ASP A 247 21.32 -22.86 -10.74
N PHE A 248 21.45 -21.76 -11.47
CA PHE A 248 21.06 -21.65 -12.88
C PHE A 248 22.33 -21.61 -13.71
N LEU A 249 22.61 -22.75 -14.34
CA LEU A 249 23.86 -23.03 -15.01
C LEU A 249 23.68 -22.93 -16.52
N THR A 250 24.69 -22.47 -17.24
CA THR A 250 24.69 -22.67 -18.70
C THR A 250 24.69 -24.18 -19.02
N PRO A 251 24.18 -24.61 -20.19
CA PRO A 251 24.21 -26.02 -20.57
C PRO A 251 25.61 -26.66 -20.50
N GLU A 252 26.65 -25.86 -20.78
CA GLU A 252 28.06 -26.27 -20.67
C GLU A 252 28.48 -26.50 -19.21
N GLN A 253 28.08 -25.60 -18.29
CA GLN A 253 28.35 -25.73 -16.86
C GLN A 253 27.58 -26.91 -16.23
N ALA A 254 26.36 -27.17 -16.68
CA ALA A 254 25.54 -28.27 -16.19
C ALA A 254 26.12 -29.65 -16.58
N ALA A 255 26.77 -29.73 -17.73
CA ALA A 255 27.39 -30.95 -18.27
C ALA A 255 28.76 -31.28 -17.64
N ALA A 256 29.35 -30.35 -16.86
CA ALA A 256 30.59 -30.61 -16.14
C ALA A 256 30.37 -31.59 -14.96
N PRO A 257 31.26 -32.57 -14.73
CA PRO A 257 31.13 -33.49 -13.60
C PRO A 257 31.18 -32.72 -12.28
N ALA A 258 30.20 -32.98 -11.40
CA ALA A 258 30.11 -32.33 -10.09
C ALA A 258 31.41 -32.57 -9.28
N PRO A 259 31.93 -31.55 -8.57
CA PRO A 259 33.07 -31.73 -7.68
C PRO A 259 32.73 -32.75 -6.58
N PRO A 260 33.71 -33.51 -6.06
CA PRO A 260 33.47 -34.54 -5.04
C PRO A 260 32.87 -33.92 -3.76
N GLU A 261 31.84 -34.58 -3.21
CA GLU A 261 31.17 -34.17 -1.96
C GLU A 261 32.21 -33.97 -0.83
N THR A 262 32.15 -32.83 -0.15
CA THR A 262 32.97 -32.56 1.04
C THR A 262 32.63 -33.59 2.13
N PRO A 263 33.61 -34.31 2.72
CA PRO A 263 33.32 -35.35 3.70
C PRO A 263 32.70 -34.74 4.98
N ALA A 264 31.66 -35.39 5.49
CA ALA A 264 31.04 -35.03 6.77
C ALA A 264 32.07 -35.11 7.92
N PRO A 265 31.99 -34.22 8.94
CA PRO A 265 32.84 -34.33 10.12
C PRO A 265 32.54 -35.63 10.89
N PRO A 266 33.53 -36.23 11.57
CA PRO A 266 33.35 -37.51 12.25
C PRO A 266 32.43 -37.39 13.48
N PRO A 267 31.63 -38.41 13.81
CA PRO A 267 30.62 -38.30 14.86
C PRO A 267 31.20 -38.55 16.26
N GLY A 268 30.87 -37.63 17.19
CA GLY A 268 30.55 -37.93 18.59
C GLY A 268 31.69 -38.29 19.56
N GLY A 269 32.06 -37.33 20.42
CA GLY A 269 32.68 -37.57 21.72
C GLY A 269 31.88 -36.86 22.83
N THR A 270 31.22 -37.64 23.68
CA THR A 270 30.40 -37.20 24.82
C THR A 270 31.26 -36.71 26.00
N ALA A 271 30.97 -35.52 26.57
CA ALA A 271 31.19 -35.22 28.00
C ALA A 271 30.50 -33.92 28.47
N ASP A 272 29.52 -34.11 29.35
CA ASP A 272 29.11 -33.39 30.59
C ASP A 272 29.33 -31.86 30.79
N PRO A 273 28.34 -31.12 31.34
CA PRO A 273 28.43 -29.68 31.56
C PRO A 273 28.83 -29.32 33.00
N SER A 274 29.81 -28.42 33.19
CA SER A 274 29.75 -27.31 34.17
C SER A 274 31.06 -26.53 34.28
N PRO A 275 31.02 -25.26 34.74
CA PRO A 275 31.92 -24.20 34.29
C PRO A 275 32.89 -23.73 35.37
N THR A 276 34.10 -23.33 34.99
CA THR A 276 34.90 -22.36 35.78
C THR A 276 36.06 -21.82 34.94
N GLY A 277 36.16 -20.50 34.80
CA GLY A 277 37.42 -19.78 34.58
C GLY A 277 37.55 -19.02 33.26
N THR A 278 37.21 -17.75 33.27
CA THR A 278 37.97 -16.71 32.53
C THR A 278 39.19 -16.29 33.37
N PRO A 279 40.12 -15.47 32.83
CA PRO A 279 40.74 -15.48 31.51
C PRO A 279 42.29 -15.43 31.64
N ASP A 280 43.05 -15.69 30.59
CA ASP A 280 44.34 -14.98 30.47
C ASP A 280 44.86 -14.84 29.04
N ALA A 281 45.39 -13.65 28.79
CA ALA A 281 45.90 -13.17 27.52
C ALA A 281 47.37 -13.58 27.31
N ALA A 282 47.72 -13.96 26.09
CA ALA A 282 49.08 -13.75 25.57
C ALA A 282 49.05 -13.81 24.04
N ALA A 283 49.36 -12.67 23.44
CA ALA A 283 49.75 -12.56 22.05
C ALA A 283 51.13 -13.21 21.85
N GLU A 284 51.31 -13.95 20.76
CA GLU A 284 52.62 -14.05 20.12
C GLU A 284 52.46 -14.26 18.60
N THR A 285 53.26 -13.48 17.89
CA THR A 285 53.26 -13.24 16.45
C THR A 285 54.15 -14.21 15.67
N ALA A 286 53.79 -14.34 14.39
CA ALA A 286 54.66 -14.47 13.21
C ALA A 286 54.87 -15.85 12.58
N GLY A 287 54.32 -15.98 11.35
CA GLY A 287 55.13 -16.26 10.17
C GLY A 287 54.94 -17.63 9.51
N GLY A 288 54.51 -17.63 8.25
CA GLY A 288 54.82 -18.74 7.33
C GLY A 288 53.79 -19.08 6.26
N ALA A 289 53.89 -18.38 5.13
CA ALA A 289 53.83 -18.93 3.77
C ALA A 289 52.61 -19.75 3.30
N THR A 290 51.89 -19.16 2.34
CA THR A 290 51.47 -19.74 1.04
C THR A 290 50.97 -21.19 1.03
N ALA A 291 49.67 -21.35 0.82
CA ALA A 291 49.14 -22.42 -0.02
C ALA A 291 48.03 -21.82 -0.90
N VAL A 292 48.32 -21.70 -2.19
CA VAL A 292 47.31 -21.61 -3.24
C VAL A 292 46.71 -23.02 -3.39
N PRO A 293 45.40 -23.22 -3.25
CA PRO A 293 44.74 -24.35 -3.86
C PRO A 293 44.41 -23.95 -5.30
N ASP A 294 45.12 -24.55 -6.25
CA ASP A 294 44.69 -24.65 -7.63
C ASP A 294 43.71 -25.82 -7.70
N GLU A 295 42.42 -25.55 -7.46
CA GLU A 295 41.32 -26.51 -7.68
C GLU A 295 40.09 -25.72 -8.15
N ALA A 296 39.46 -26.21 -9.23
CA ALA A 296 38.35 -25.58 -9.94
C ALA A 296 37.33 -24.92 -8.98
N SER A 297 37.27 -23.59 -9.02
CA SER A 297 36.39 -22.78 -8.18
C SER A 297 34.94 -23.14 -8.44
N ASP A 298 34.27 -23.70 -7.43
CA ASP A 298 32.81 -23.74 -7.37
C ASP A 298 32.32 -22.28 -7.56
N PRO A 299 31.39 -21.99 -8.49
CA PRO A 299 31.00 -20.62 -8.80
C PRO A 299 30.43 -19.93 -7.55
N THR A 300 31.04 -18.82 -7.13
CA THR A 300 30.66 -18.01 -5.96
C THR A 300 29.23 -17.44 -6.12
N PRO A 301 28.41 -17.31 -5.05
CA PRO A 301 27.06 -16.73 -5.15
C PRO A 301 27.12 -15.31 -5.72
N GLY A 302 26.23 -14.94 -6.64
CA GLY A 302 26.33 -13.62 -7.30
C GLY A 302 26.21 -12.41 -6.34
N PHE A 303 25.63 -12.60 -5.16
CA PHE A 303 25.79 -11.71 -3.99
C PHE A 303 25.43 -12.46 -2.69
N SER A 304 25.77 -11.88 -1.54
CA SER A 304 25.35 -12.33 -0.21
C SER A 304 25.06 -11.14 0.71
N ILE A 305 24.22 -11.36 1.73
CA ILE A 305 23.92 -10.35 2.75
C ILE A 305 24.73 -10.69 4.00
N VAL A 306 25.57 -9.77 4.44
CA VAL A 306 26.23 -9.82 5.74
C VAL A 306 25.35 -9.05 6.73
N PRO A 307 24.75 -9.71 7.75
CA PRO A 307 23.89 -9.04 8.71
C PRO A 307 24.62 -7.95 9.48
N ALA A 308 23.87 -6.95 9.95
CA ALA A 308 24.41 -5.98 10.89
C ALA A 308 24.84 -6.66 12.19
N THR A 309 25.90 -6.16 12.81
CA THR A 309 26.31 -6.49 14.18
C THR A 309 26.16 -5.24 15.06
N ALA A 310 26.43 -5.35 16.36
CA ALA A 310 26.47 -4.17 17.23
C ALA A 310 27.51 -3.12 16.78
N GLU A 311 28.50 -3.53 15.97
CA GLU A 311 29.65 -2.71 15.57
C GLU A 311 29.65 -2.38 14.07
N THR A 312 28.83 -3.05 13.25
CA THR A 312 28.85 -2.94 11.79
C THR A 312 27.45 -2.89 11.18
N ALA A 313 27.24 -2.01 10.20
CA ALA A 313 25.99 -1.95 9.45
C ALA A 313 25.81 -3.19 8.55
N ALA A 314 24.56 -3.46 8.16
CA ALA A 314 24.26 -4.53 7.22
C ALA A 314 24.88 -4.22 5.84
N THR A 315 25.38 -5.25 5.17
CA THR A 315 26.23 -5.11 3.98
C THR A 315 25.78 -6.07 2.88
N LEU A 316 25.71 -5.58 1.64
CA LEU A 316 25.57 -6.42 0.45
C LEU A 316 26.96 -6.71 -0.11
N LEU A 317 27.43 -7.95 0.03
CA LEU A 317 28.67 -8.41 -0.58
C LEU A 317 28.37 -8.93 -1.98
N GLN A 318 28.82 -8.21 -3.00
CA GLN A 318 28.50 -8.44 -4.41
C GLN A 318 29.74 -8.95 -5.16
N GLU A 319 29.58 -10.03 -5.94
CA GLU A 319 30.68 -10.62 -6.71
C GLU A 319 30.97 -9.85 -8.00
N PRO A 320 32.18 -9.99 -8.58
CA PRO A 320 32.51 -9.42 -9.88
C PRO A 320 31.60 -9.91 -11.00
N SER A 321 31.48 -9.09 -12.05
CA SER A 321 30.62 -9.36 -13.22
C SER A 321 29.14 -9.56 -12.89
N THR A 322 28.65 -8.89 -11.84
CA THR A 322 27.23 -8.94 -11.44
C THR A 322 26.61 -7.54 -11.38
N THR A 323 25.29 -7.48 -11.43
CA THR A 323 24.51 -6.25 -11.20
C THR A 323 23.29 -6.56 -10.34
N ILE A 324 23.13 -5.81 -9.25
CA ILE A 324 21.93 -5.83 -8.40
C ILE A 324 21.03 -4.67 -8.83
N ARG A 325 19.77 -4.96 -9.13
CA ARG A 325 18.76 -3.99 -9.57
C ARG A 325 17.72 -3.81 -8.47
N PHE A 326 17.58 -2.59 -7.97
CA PHE A 326 16.53 -2.18 -7.03
C PHE A 326 15.48 -1.36 -7.76
N HIS A 327 14.21 -1.56 -7.42
CA HIS A 327 13.11 -0.77 -7.96
C HIS A 327 12.54 0.10 -6.84
N ALA A 328 12.52 1.41 -7.04
CA ALA A 328 12.08 2.37 -6.05
C ALA A 328 11.41 3.56 -6.74
N TYR A 329 10.39 4.11 -6.10
CA TYR A 329 9.85 5.42 -6.44
C TYR A 329 10.63 6.48 -5.66
N VAL A 330 11.26 7.42 -6.35
CA VAL A 330 12.18 8.39 -5.76
C VAL A 330 11.40 9.61 -5.25
N PRO A 331 11.37 9.91 -3.93
CA PRO A 331 10.74 11.13 -3.43
C PRO A 331 11.49 12.40 -3.83
N SER A 332 10.81 13.54 -3.70
CA SER A 332 11.44 14.85 -3.81
C SER A 332 12.56 15.04 -2.78
N GLY A 333 13.72 15.53 -3.24
CA GLY A 333 14.90 15.76 -2.39
C GLY A 333 15.67 14.49 -2.01
N ALA A 334 15.35 13.34 -2.60
CA ALA A 334 15.98 12.08 -2.23
C ALA A 334 17.46 11.99 -2.65
N ARG A 335 18.24 11.24 -1.86
CA ARG A 335 19.66 10.93 -2.10
C ARG A 335 19.92 9.46 -1.83
N LEU A 336 20.86 8.83 -2.55
CA LEU A 336 21.33 7.48 -2.27
C LEU A 336 22.63 7.55 -1.47
N LEU A 337 22.55 7.19 -0.19
CA LEU A 337 23.71 7.03 0.69
C LEU A 337 24.16 5.58 0.68
N VAL A 338 25.42 5.33 0.38
CA VAL A 338 25.98 3.96 0.38
C VAL A 338 27.48 4.00 0.65
N GLY A 339 27.99 3.12 1.50
CA GLY A 339 29.43 2.92 1.60
C GLY A 339 29.90 1.80 0.65
N ALA A 340 31.10 1.92 0.11
CA ALA A 340 31.66 0.94 -0.82
C ALA A 340 33.10 0.58 -0.44
N ALA A 341 33.40 -0.72 -0.38
CA ALA A 341 34.75 -1.25 -0.12
C ALA A 341 34.98 -2.56 -0.87
N ALA A 342 36.16 -2.77 -1.45
CA ALA A 342 36.53 -4.08 -1.97
C ALA A 342 36.78 -5.06 -0.82
N ALA A 343 36.19 -6.25 -0.88
CA ALA A 343 36.41 -7.28 0.13
C ALA A 343 37.88 -7.76 0.16
N THR A 344 38.52 -7.81 -1.01
CA THR A 344 39.96 -8.09 -1.17
C THR A 344 40.51 -7.35 -2.38
N GLY A 345 41.71 -6.78 -2.26
CA GLY A 345 42.40 -6.13 -3.38
C GLY A 345 41.67 -4.88 -3.87
N THR A 346 41.27 -4.89 -5.15
CA THR A 346 40.52 -3.80 -5.78
C THR A 346 39.29 -4.33 -6.50
N ALA A 347 38.20 -3.57 -6.49
CA ALA A 347 36.96 -3.88 -7.20
C ALA A 347 36.48 -2.65 -7.98
N THR A 348 36.12 -2.80 -9.25
CA THR A 348 35.57 -1.71 -10.07
C THR A 348 34.06 -1.77 -10.06
N ALA A 349 33.41 -0.71 -9.59
CA ALA A 349 31.96 -0.64 -9.44
C ALA A 349 31.37 0.64 -10.03
N ALA A 350 30.09 0.57 -10.40
CA ALA A 350 29.31 1.69 -10.92
C ALA A 350 27.86 1.63 -10.39
N VAL A 351 27.23 2.80 -10.29
CA VAL A 351 25.82 2.94 -9.91
C VAL A 351 25.08 3.71 -11.00
N ARG A 352 24.00 3.14 -11.51
CA ARG A 352 23.14 3.77 -12.53
C ARG A 352 21.71 3.91 -12.06
N ALA A 353 21.05 4.97 -12.50
CA ALA A 353 19.60 5.10 -12.46
C ALA A 353 19.02 4.88 -13.86
N VAL A 354 18.00 4.04 -13.95
CA VAL A 354 17.26 3.78 -15.20
C VAL A 354 15.80 4.15 -14.99
N LEU A 355 15.25 4.92 -15.93
CA LEU A 355 13.86 5.34 -16.00
C LEU A 355 13.22 4.69 -17.23
N ASP A 356 11.90 4.47 -17.20
CA ASP A 356 11.18 3.94 -18.35
C ASP A 356 11.31 4.88 -19.57
N GLY A 357 11.67 4.32 -20.73
CA GLY A 357 11.82 5.06 -21.98
C GLY A 357 13.07 5.93 -22.10
N GLU A 358 13.93 5.98 -21.08
CA GLU A 358 15.10 6.86 -21.04
C GLU A 358 16.43 6.07 -21.01
N ALA A 359 17.52 6.72 -21.43
CA ALA A 359 18.85 6.12 -21.34
C ALA A 359 19.33 6.06 -19.87
N PRO A 360 20.05 5.01 -19.46
CA PRO A 360 20.64 4.94 -18.12
C PRO A 360 21.53 6.15 -17.80
N VAL A 361 21.41 6.69 -16.59
CA VAL A 361 22.22 7.78 -16.07
C VAL A 361 23.22 7.22 -15.06
N ASP A 362 24.51 7.49 -15.26
CA ASP A 362 25.56 7.14 -14.29
C ASP A 362 25.48 8.10 -13.09
N LEU A 363 25.05 7.58 -11.93
CA LEU A 363 25.15 8.28 -10.64
C LEU A 363 26.58 8.16 -10.09
N LEU A 364 27.19 7.00 -10.30
CA LEU A 364 28.61 6.74 -10.08
C LEU A 364 29.15 6.05 -11.34
N PRO A 365 29.99 6.72 -12.15
CA PRO A 365 30.64 6.06 -13.28
C PRO A 365 31.62 4.97 -12.79
N PRO A 366 32.03 4.01 -13.65
CA PRO A 366 32.94 2.94 -13.26
C PRO A 366 34.19 3.44 -12.54
N ARG A 367 34.33 3.04 -11.27
CA ARG A 367 35.40 3.49 -10.38
C ARG A 367 35.96 2.33 -9.57
N ALA A 368 37.29 2.32 -9.41
CA ALA A 368 37.96 1.32 -8.57
C ALA A 368 37.87 1.70 -7.09
N PHE A 369 37.61 0.69 -6.24
CA PHE A 369 37.56 0.77 -4.79
C PHE A 369 38.62 -0.16 -4.20
N GLY A 370 39.29 0.31 -3.14
CA GLY A 370 40.19 -0.50 -2.31
C GLY A 370 39.47 -1.10 -1.10
N PRO A 371 40.20 -1.71 -0.14
CA PRO A 371 39.61 -2.32 1.05
C PRO A 371 39.13 -1.31 2.10
N GLU A 372 39.52 -0.04 1.98
CA GLU A 372 39.03 1.02 2.85
C GLU A 372 37.62 1.45 2.41
N ALA A 373 36.69 1.50 3.36
CA ALA A 373 35.31 1.86 3.08
C ALA A 373 35.18 3.35 2.78
N GLU A 374 34.62 3.66 1.61
CA GLU A 374 34.32 5.03 1.18
C GLU A 374 32.82 5.28 1.26
N ALA A 375 32.40 6.36 1.93
CA ALA A 375 31.01 6.81 1.92
C ALA A 375 30.70 7.57 0.63
N LEU A 376 29.62 7.17 -0.05
CA LEU A 376 29.09 7.81 -1.24
C LEU A 376 27.74 8.44 -0.93
N ASP A 377 27.55 9.64 -1.45
CA ASP A 377 26.31 10.39 -1.38
C ASP A 377 25.93 10.83 -2.80
N LEU A 378 24.98 10.09 -3.37
CA LEU A 378 24.60 10.21 -4.78
C LEU A 378 23.26 10.93 -4.91
N ASP A 379 23.23 12.00 -5.69
CA ASP A 379 22.02 12.82 -5.89
C ASP A 379 20.99 12.10 -6.76
N LEU A 380 19.76 11.98 -6.26
CA LEU A 380 18.62 11.42 -7.01
C LEU A 380 17.59 12.50 -7.39
N SER A 381 17.91 13.79 -7.24
CA SER A 381 16.96 14.88 -7.47
C SER A 381 16.43 14.91 -8.90
N ALA A 382 17.23 14.49 -9.89
CA ALA A 382 16.81 14.40 -11.29
C ALA A 382 15.76 13.29 -11.53
N GLN A 383 15.61 12.35 -10.60
CA GLN A 383 14.67 11.25 -10.67
C GLN A 383 13.45 11.43 -9.76
N ALA A 384 13.36 12.54 -9.03
CA ALA A 384 12.26 12.82 -8.11
C ALA A 384 10.87 12.68 -8.77
N GLY A 385 9.94 12.06 -8.05
CA GLY A 385 8.56 11.83 -8.50
C GLY A 385 8.41 10.71 -9.53
N ARG A 386 9.45 9.90 -9.77
CA ARG A 386 9.44 8.82 -10.78
C ARG A 386 9.84 7.48 -10.18
N ALA A 387 9.36 6.40 -10.79
CA ALA A 387 9.86 5.06 -10.54
C ALA A 387 11.22 4.86 -11.25
N VAL A 388 12.19 4.34 -10.52
CA VAL A 388 13.58 4.16 -10.96
C VAL A 388 14.02 2.73 -10.69
N ARG A 389 14.79 2.19 -11.63
CA ARG A 389 15.64 1.02 -11.41
C ARG A 389 17.06 1.47 -11.11
N LEU A 390 17.51 1.28 -9.87
CA LEU A 390 18.89 1.52 -9.46
C LEU A 390 19.73 0.27 -9.72
N GLU A 391 20.79 0.39 -10.51
CA GLU A 391 21.67 -0.71 -10.86
C GLU A 391 23.03 -0.52 -10.19
N LEU A 392 23.34 -1.38 -9.21
CA LEU A 392 24.64 -1.46 -8.54
C LEU A 392 25.44 -2.57 -9.21
N SER A 393 26.49 -2.20 -9.94
CA SER A 393 27.28 -3.12 -10.75
C SER A 393 28.71 -3.23 -10.25
N VAL A 394 29.27 -4.43 -10.31
CA VAL A 394 30.69 -4.71 -10.08
C VAL A 394 31.22 -5.37 -11.34
N ALA A 395 32.11 -4.70 -12.07
CA ALA A 395 32.55 -5.13 -13.39
C ALA A 395 33.73 -6.12 -13.31
N GLU A 396 34.81 -5.73 -12.63
CA GLU A 396 36.08 -6.43 -12.60
C GLU A 396 36.77 -6.28 -11.23
N GLY A 397 37.67 -7.22 -10.88
CA GLY A 397 38.40 -7.22 -9.62
C GLY A 397 37.88 -8.24 -8.61
N GLY A 398 37.95 -7.92 -7.32
CA GLY A 398 37.37 -8.71 -6.23
C GLY A 398 35.91 -8.35 -5.93
N ALA A 399 35.29 -9.08 -5.01
CA ALA A 399 33.94 -8.75 -4.52
C ALA A 399 33.91 -7.36 -3.86
N LEU A 400 32.75 -6.69 -3.91
CA LEU A 400 32.54 -5.37 -3.31
C LEU A 400 31.47 -5.44 -2.23
N ALA A 401 31.74 -4.83 -1.08
CA ALA A 401 30.82 -4.61 0.01
C ALA A 401 30.12 -3.26 -0.14
N TRP A 402 28.81 -3.27 -0.39
CA TRP A 402 27.93 -2.10 -0.27
C TRP A 402 27.37 -2.02 1.14
N THR A 403 27.84 -1.06 1.95
CA THR A 403 27.48 -0.91 3.35
C THR A 403 26.35 0.12 3.52
N ALA A 404 25.29 -0.26 4.24
CA ALA A 404 24.13 0.57 4.52
C ALA A 404 23.54 1.35 3.30
N PRO A 405 23.38 0.73 2.11
CA PRO A 405 22.77 1.39 0.96
C PRO A 405 21.32 1.80 1.27
N ARG A 406 21.04 3.11 1.21
CA ARG A 406 19.73 3.67 1.55
C ARG A 406 19.38 4.87 0.69
N ILE A 407 18.12 4.93 0.26
CA ILE A 407 17.54 6.16 -0.27
C ILE A 407 17.02 6.94 0.93
N VAL A 408 17.53 8.14 1.12
CA VAL A 408 17.12 9.04 2.20
C VAL A 408 16.47 10.28 1.64
N VAL A 409 15.62 10.91 2.43
CA VAL A 409 15.06 12.24 2.20
C VAL A 409 15.45 13.16 3.35
N PRO A 410 15.55 14.48 3.14
CA PRO A 410 15.79 15.43 4.22
C PRO A 410 14.72 15.26 5.30
N ASP A 411 15.12 15.02 6.56
CA ASP A 411 14.18 15.14 7.66
C ASP A 411 13.93 16.63 7.88
N ARG A 412 12.69 17.07 7.60
CA ARG A 412 12.28 18.43 7.97
C ARG A 412 11.99 18.58 9.47
N GLY A 413 12.33 17.55 10.25
CA GLY A 413 12.09 17.40 11.66
C GLY A 413 10.68 16.88 11.91
N ARG A 414 10.53 15.93 12.83
CA ARG A 414 9.24 15.71 13.47
C ARG A 414 8.97 16.94 14.37
N PRO A 415 7.88 17.69 14.16
CA PRO A 415 7.50 18.75 15.06
C PRO A 415 7.29 18.16 16.46
N SER A 416 7.63 18.93 17.49
CA SER A 416 7.33 18.57 18.87
C SER A 416 5.85 18.21 19.01
N ALA A 417 5.51 17.37 20.00
CA ALA A 417 4.12 17.03 20.34
C ALA A 417 3.21 18.27 20.23
N PRO A 418 1.97 18.10 19.73
CA PRO A 418 1.12 19.22 19.36
C PRO A 418 1.05 20.22 20.51
N ALA A 419 1.19 21.52 20.21
CA ALA A 419 1.22 22.59 21.20
C ALA A 419 -0.03 22.63 22.09
N ARG A 420 -1.09 21.93 21.66
CA ARG A 420 -2.40 21.81 22.29
C ARG A 420 -3.00 20.45 21.97
N THR A 421 -3.62 19.80 22.96
CA THR A 421 -4.41 18.58 22.77
C THR A 421 -5.89 18.92 22.62
N ALA A 422 -6.61 18.16 21.78
CA ALA A 422 -8.05 18.30 21.65
C ALA A 422 -8.77 17.76 22.90
N ARG A 423 -9.84 18.45 23.32
CA ARG A 423 -10.72 17.98 24.38
C ARG A 423 -11.76 17.01 23.84
N ASN A 424 -12.33 17.31 22.69
CA ASN A 424 -13.43 16.56 22.08
C ASN A 424 -13.07 16.09 20.67
N LEU A 425 -13.82 15.12 20.17
CA LEU A 425 -13.71 14.59 18.82
C LEU A 425 -15.07 14.59 18.13
N ILE A 426 -15.12 15.10 16.91
CA ILE A 426 -16.23 14.88 15.98
C ILE A 426 -15.68 14.28 14.70
N ILE A 427 -16.31 13.19 14.26
CA ILE A 427 -16.09 12.62 12.93
C ILE A 427 -17.42 12.74 12.16
N LEU A 428 -17.43 13.59 11.14
CA LEU A 428 -18.50 13.70 10.16
C LEU A 428 -18.12 12.93 8.91
N LEU A 429 -18.89 11.90 8.60
CA LEU A 429 -18.77 11.12 7.38
C LEU A 429 -19.95 11.43 6.46
N VAL A 430 -19.65 11.83 5.22
CA VAL A 430 -20.65 12.07 4.18
C VAL A 430 -20.62 10.91 3.19
N ASP A 431 -21.68 10.10 3.18
CA ASP A 431 -21.76 8.88 2.38
C ASP A 431 -21.68 9.19 0.88
N THR A 432 -20.78 8.50 0.17
CA THR A 432 -20.53 8.62 -1.28
C THR A 432 -20.02 9.96 -1.83
N LEU A 433 -19.63 10.92 -1.01
CA LEU A 433 -19.14 12.23 -1.49
C LEU A 433 -17.79 12.11 -2.21
N ARG A 434 -17.77 12.38 -3.52
CA ARG A 434 -16.52 12.39 -4.32
C ARG A 434 -15.66 13.61 -4.03
N ALA A 435 -14.34 13.43 -4.02
CA ALA A 435 -13.38 14.52 -3.80
C ALA A 435 -13.42 15.60 -4.90
N ASP A 436 -13.64 15.20 -6.15
CA ASP A 436 -13.69 16.09 -7.33
C ASP A 436 -14.94 16.99 -7.38
N LYS A 437 -15.89 16.77 -6.47
CA LYS A 437 -17.05 17.65 -6.26
C LYS A 437 -16.79 18.79 -5.28
N LEU A 438 -15.58 18.91 -4.74
CA LEU A 438 -15.19 20.00 -3.86
C LEU A 438 -14.07 20.82 -4.49
N SER A 439 -14.35 22.08 -4.82
CA SER A 439 -13.39 23.01 -5.44
C SER A 439 -12.11 23.21 -4.63
N ARG A 440 -12.12 22.96 -3.32
CA ARG A 440 -10.95 23.04 -2.45
C ARG A 440 -9.95 21.89 -2.68
N ILE A 441 -10.41 20.77 -3.23
CA ILE A 441 -9.55 19.63 -3.56
C ILE A 441 -9.18 19.67 -5.05
N ASP A 442 -10.20 19.77 -5.91
CA ASP A 442 -10.01 19.67 -7.37
C ASP A 442 -9.71 21.02 -8.05
N GLY A 443 -10.12 22.13 -7.45
CA GLY A 443 -9.91 23.47 -8.00
C GLY A 443 -10.87 23.88 -9.11
N THR A 444 -11.63 22.96 -9.71
CA THR A 444 -12.49 23.24 -10.89
C THR A 444 -13.97 22.93 -10.70
N SER A 445 -14.33 22.22 -9.63
CA SER A 445 -15.72 21.87 -9.34
C SER A 445 -16.68 23.08 -9.30
N GLU A 446 -17.82 22.94 -9.97
CA GLU A 446 -18.91 23.93 -9.98
C GLU A 446 -19.99 23.64 -8.92
N VAL A 447 -19.84 22.55 -8.14
CA VAL A 447 -20.80 22.20 -7.10
C VAL A 447 -20.72 23.17 -5.93
N GLN A 448 -21.86 23.78 -5.58
CA GLN A 448 -22.02 24.66 -4.44
C GLN A 448 -21.95 23.87 -3.14
N ALA A 449 -20.80 23.94 -2.48
CA ALA A 449 -20.53 23.32 -1.19
C ALA A 449 -19.75 24.29 -0.28
N GLU A 450 -20.17 25.54 -0.21
CA GLU A 450 -19.41 26.62 0.43
C GLU A 450 -19.29 26.45 1.95
N ASN A 451 -20.28 25.85 2.63
CA ASN A 451 -20.27 25.77 4.10
C ASN A 451 -19.21 24.78 4.59
N VAL A 452 -19.16 23.58 4.02
CA VAL A 452 -18.14 22.56 4.32
C VAL A 452 -16.76 23.07 3.90
N GLN A 453 -16.66 23.71 2.72
CA GLN A 453 -15.38 24.22 2.24
C GLN A 453 -14.84 25.40 3.06
N ARG A 454 -15.72 26.25 3.60
CA ARG A 454 -15.33 27.31 4.53
C ARG A 454 -14.64 26.74 5.77
N TRP A 455 -15.16 25.66 6.33
CA TRP A 455 -14.54 25.00 7.48
C TRP A 455 -13.24 24.30 7.13
N ALA A 456 -13.20 23.63 5.98
CA ALA A 456 -11.96 23.07 5.46
C ALA A 456 -10.89 24.17 5.25
N ALA A 457 -11.30 25.41 4.95
CA ALA A 457 -10.41 26.58 4.83
C ALA A 457 -9.92 27.16 6.16
N GLU A 458 -10.51 26.79 7.30
CA GLU A 458 -9.97 27.12 8.63
C GLU A 458 -8.99 26.04 9.12
N GLY A 459 -9.13 24.81 8.63
CA GLY A 459 -8.29 23.66 8.97
C GLY A 459 -7.23 23.31 7.93
N VAL A 460 -6.91 22.02 7.84
CA VAL A 460 -6.00 21.43 6.85
C VAL A 460 -6.78 20.44 5.98
N SER A 461 -6.54 20.50 4.67
CA SER A 461 -7.17 19.60 3.70
C SER A 461 -6.16 18.67 3.06
N PHE A 462 -6.43 17.36 3.11
CA PHE A 462 -5.62 16.37 2.41
C PHE A 462 -6.22 16.16 1.02
N THR A 463 -5.50 16.56 -0.03
CA THR A 463 -6.02 16.54 -1.40
C THR A 463 -5.89 15.18 -2.07
N ARG A 464 -5.16 14.23 -1.46
CA ARG A 464 -4.96 12.85 -1.95
C ARG A 464 -5.34 11.81 -0.89
N ALA A 465 -6.57 11.87 -0.38
CA ALA A 465 -7.09 10.89 0.58
C ALA A 465 -7.81 9.72 -0.11
N ILE A 466 -7.42 8.49 0.22
CA ILE A 466 -7.86 7.27 -0.47
C ILE A 466 -8.61 6.36 0.51
N ALA A 467 -9.82 5.96 0.14
CA ALA A 467 -10.61 4.99 0.87
C ALA A 467 -10.02 3.58 0.75
N GLN A 468 -10.05 2.81 1.84
CA GLN A 468 -9.53 1.43 1.86
C GLN A 468 -10.53 0.43 1.25
N GLU A 469 -11.75 0.87 0.93
CA GLU A 469 -12.82 0.11 0.28
C GLU A 469 -13.71 1.07 -0.55
N ASN A 470 -14.44 0.55 -1.54
CA ASN A 470 -15.30 1.23 -2.50
C ASN A 470 -16.81 1.16 -2.16
N TRP A 471 -17.17 0.74 -0.96
CA TRP A 471 -18.55 0.77 -0.44
C TRP A 471 -18.58 0.90 1.09
N THR A 472 -19.73 1.32 1.62
CA THR A 472 -19.86 1.87 2.97
C THR A 472 -19.37 0.98 4.09
N LYS A 473 -19.86 -0.27 4.19
CA LYS A 473 -19.65 -1.07 5.41
C LYS A 473 -18.17 -1.29 5.77
N PRO A 474 -17.34 -1.83 4.87
CA PRO A 474 -15.94 -2.02 5.21
C PRO A 474 -15.13 -0.72 5.25
N SER A 475 -15.49 0.31 4.47
CA SER A 475 -14.81 1.61 4.57
C SER A 475 -15.05 2.26 5.93
N VAL A 476 -16.29 2.25 6.43
CA VAL A 476 -16.62 2.73 7.79
C VAL A 476 -15.98 1.87 8.88
N ALA A 477 -15.92 0.55 8.69
CA ALA A 477 -15.18 -0.32 9.61
C ALA A 477 -13.69 0.07 9.67
N THR A 478 -13.07 0.38 8.53
CA THR A 478 -11.68 0.89 8.49
C THR A 478 -11.54 2.18 9.28
N LEU A 479 -12.38 3.19 9.00
CA LEU A 479 -12.34 4.49 9.67
C LEU A 479 -12.45 4.37 11.19
N LEU A 480 -13.38 3.54 11.68
CA LEU A 480 -13.69 3.44 13.10
C LEU A 480 -12.80 2.47 13.88
N THR A 481 -12.01 1.62 13.21
CA THR A 481 -11.11 0.66 13.87
C THR A 481 -9.63 0.93 13.58
N GLY A 482 -9.33 1.76 12.58
CA GLY A 482 -7.96 1.98 12.11
C GLY A 482 -7.34 0.71 11.51
N LEU A 483 -8.15 -0.25 11.04
CA LEU A 483 -7.72 -1.52 10.45
C LEU A 483 -8.04 -1.57 8.97
N PHE A 484 -7.26 -2.32 8.18
CA PHE A 484 -7.59 -2.62 6.79
C PHE A 484 -8.74 -3.64 6.66
N PRO A 485 -9.42 -3.71 5.49
CA PRO A 485 -10.54 -4.62 5.23
C PRO A 485 -10.30 -6.08 5.61
N SER A 486 -9.17 -6.66 5.22
CA SER A 486 -8.80 -8.03 5.59
C SER A 486 -8.54 -8.22 7.09
N SER A 487 -8.21 -7.15 7.82
CA SER A 487 -7.91 -7.19 9.26
C SER A 487 -9.16 -7.03 10.11
N HIS A 488 -10.13 -6.19 9.72
CA HIS A 488 -11.40 -6.08 10.45
C HIS A 488 -12.49 -7.07 9.98
N ALA A 489 -12.27 -7.77 8.85
CA ALA A 489 -13.10 -8.86 8.31
C ALA A 489 -14.57 -8.51 7.94
N ALA A 490 -14.95 -7.23 7.90
CA ALA A 490 -16.31 -6.76 7.58
C ALA A 490 -16.52 -6.53 6.07
N GLN A 491 -16.03 -7.43 5.24
CA GLN A 491 -15.84 -7.23 3.79
C GLN A 491 -17.00 -7.71 2.90
N SER A 492 -17.93 -8.52 3.41
CA SER A 492 -19.05 -9.06 2.62
C SER A 492 -20.38 -8.49 3.10
N GLU A 493 -21.42 -8.54 2.26
CA GLU A 493 -22.79 -8.09 2.62
C GLU A 493 -23.27 -8.62 3.98
N ARG A 494 -22.94 -9.88 4.31
CA ARG A 494 -23.38 -10.53 5.55
C ARG A 494 -22.40 -10.43 6.70
N SER A 495 -21.12 -10.17 6.43
CA SER A 495 -20.12 -10.10 7.49
C SER A 495 -20.50 -9.10 8.59
N VAL A 496 -20.35 -9.53 9.84
CA VAL A 496 -20.48 -8.71 11.04
C VAL A 496 -19.08 -8.29 11.49
N LEU A 497 -18.94 -7.02 11.87
CA LEU A 497 -17.71 -6.51 12.49
C LEU A 497 -17.47 -7.24 13.83
N PRO A 498 -16.41 -8.06 13.93
CA PRO A 498 -16.14 -8.87 15.11
C PRO A 498 -15.76 -7.99 16.32
N PRO A 499 -15.99 -8.45 17.57
CA PRO A 499 -15.63 -7.71 18.77
C PRO A 499 -14.12 -7.51 18.95
N GLU A 500 -13.30 -8.36 18.33
CA GLU A 500 -11.84 -8.22 18.31
C GLU A 500 -11.38 -6.99 17.50
N ALA A 501 -12.19 -6.53 16.55
CA ALA A 501 -11.97 -5.27 15.84
C ALA A 501 -12.55 -4.11 16.68
N VAL A 502 -11.80 -3.69 17.71
CA VAL A 502 -12.24 -2.68 18.69
C VAL A 502 -12.54 -1.35 17.98
N LEU A 503 -13.75 -0.81 18.22
CA LEU A 503 -14.13 0.50 17.70
C LEU A 503 -13.51 1.62 18.54
N ILE A 504 -13.19 2.75 17.90
CA ILE A 504 -12.75 3.98 18.57
C ILE A 504 -13.73 4.41 19.67
N SER A 505 -15.03 4.20 19.49
CA SER A 505 -16.06 4.47 20.50
C SER A 505 -15.88 3.67 21.78
N GLU A 506 -15.51 2.38 21.68
CA GLU A 506 -15.30 1.50 22.82
C GLU A 506 -14.12 1.99 23.66
N THR A 507 -13.02 2.35 23.01
CA THR A 507 -11.83 2.87 23.69
C THR A 507 -12.08 4.25 24.30
N LEU A 508 -12.70 5.19 23.56
CA LEU A 508 -12.98 6.53 24.10
C LEU A 508 -14.00 6.51 25.25
N GLN A 509 -14.98 5.61 25.21
CA GLN A 509 -15.89 5.40 26.33
C GLN A 509 -15.15 4.90 27.58
N GLN A 510 -14.18 3.99 27.42
CA GLN A 510 -13.32 3.52 28.53
C GLN A 510 -12.44 4.65 29.09
N GLU A 511 -11.98 5.57 28.25
CA GLU A 511 -11.26 6.79 28.63
C GLU A 511 -12.17 7.90 29.19
N GLY A 512 -13.45 7.60 29.44
CA GLY A 512 -14.40 8.48 30.13
C GLY A 512 -15.09 9.54 29.27
N PHE A 513 -15.01 9.43 27.94
CA PHE A 513 -15.74 10.32 27.04
C PHE A 513 -17.24 10.02 27.07
N ALA A 514 -18.07 11.06 26.93
CA ALA A 514 -19.44 10.86 26.47
C ALA A 514 -19.41 10.45 24.99
N THR A 515 -20.09 9.36 24.62
CA THR A 515 -20.04 8.85 23.23
C THR A 515 -21.41 8.90 22.55
N GLY A 516 -21.51 9.66 21.47
CA GLY A 516 -22.71 9.83 20.66
C GLY A 516 -22.53 9.32 19.23
N CYS A 517 -23.59 8.74 18.67
CA CYS A 517 -23.58 8.18 17.33
C CYS A 517 -24.92 8.40 16.63
N VAL A 518 -24.87 9.08 15.48
CA VAL A 518 -26.02 9.44 14.66
C VAL A 518 -25.75 8.97 13.22
N ILE A 519 -26.48 7.95 12.76
CA ILE A 519 -26.18 7.23 11.51
C ILE A 519 -27.39 7.15 10.59
N ALA A 520 -27.23 7.59 9.34
CA ALA A 520 -28.24 7.53 8.30
C ALA A 520 -28.14 6.33 7.35
N ASN A 521 -27.25 5.37 7.63
CA ASN A 521 -26.97 4.19 6.81
C ASN A 521 -27.37 2.85 7.48
N GLY A 522 -27.98 1.92 6.73
CA GLY A 522 -28.46 0.62 7.23
C GLY A 522 -27.38 -0.46 7.41
N TYR A 523 -26.29 -0.40 6.64
CA TYR A 523 -25.18 -1.36 6.76
C TYR A 523 -24.25 -1.05 7.94
N VAL A 524 -24.28 0.19 8.43
CA VAL A 524 -23.59 0.59 9.65
C VAL A 524 -24.58 0.52 10.81
N SER A 525 -24.93 -0.70 11.21
CA SER A 525 -25.96 -0.95 12.22
C SER A 525 -25.54 -1.94 13.31
N ASP A 526 -26.41 -2.09 14.30
CA ASP A 526 -26.28 -3.06 15.38
C ASP A 526 -26.22 -4.51 14.84
N ALA A 527 -26.99 -4.79 13.78
CA ALA A 527 -26.98 -6.07 13.08
C ALA A 527 -25.61 -6.44 12.50
N PHE A 528 -24.75 -5.44 12.22
CA PHE A 528 -23.42 -5.62 11.67
C PHE A 528 -22.29 -5.29 12.65
N GLY A 529 -22.60 -5.13 13.95
CA GLY A 529 -21.60 -5.02 15.01
C GLY A 529 -21.19 -3.59 15.40
N PHE A 530 -21.81 -2.56 14.85
CA PHE A 530 -21.42 -1.15 15.08
C PHE A 530 -22.02 -0.50 16.34
N ARG A 531 -22.87 -1.21 17.11
CA ARG A 531 -23.56 -0.66 18.31
C ARG A 531 -22.64 -0.42 19.52
N ARG A 532 -21.43 -0.96 19.51
CA ARG A 532 -20.54 -1.01 20.69
C ARG A 532 -19.94 0.37 21.01
N GLY A 533 -19.73 0.64 22.29
CA GLY A 533 -19.02 1.84 22.76
C GLY A 533 -19.80 3.16 22.71
N TRP A 534 -21.13 3.13 22.51
CA TRP A 534 -21.94 4.35 22.39
C TRP A 534 -22.93 4.52 23.55
N ASP A 535 -22.85 5.65 24.26
CA ASP A 535 -23.86 6.07 25.25
C ASP A 535 -25.19 6.39 24.53
N MET A 536 -25.13 7.18 23.46
CA MET A 536 -26.25 7.41 22.55
C MET A 536 -25.98 6.77 21.19
N TYR A 537 -26.92 5.97 20.70
CA TYR A 537 -26.88 5.35 19.37
C TYR A 537 -28.21 5.52 18.66
N ARG A 538 -28.22 6.30 17.56
CA ARG A 538 -29.40 6.54 16.72
C ARG A 538 -29.08 6.15 15.28
N ASN A 539 -29.71 5.08 14.80
CA ASN A 539 -29.66 4.69 13.40
C ASN A 539 -31.03 4.95 12.74
N TYR A 540 -31.09 5.88 11.79
CA TYR A 540 -32.35 6.32 11.18
C TYR A 540 -33.00 5.25 10.34
N VAL A 541 -32.21 4.48 9.59
CA VAL A 541 -32.70 3.43 8.69
C VAL A 541 -33.36 2.32 9.48
N ARG A 542 -32.66 1.80 10.51
CA ARG A 542 -33.17 0.76 11.40
C ARG A 542 -34.39 1.20 12.18
N SER A 543 -34.49 2.50 12.47
CA SER A 543 -35.61 3.09 13.23
C SER A 543 -36.77 3.55 12.34
N GLY A 544 -36.66 3.45 11.01
CA GLY A 544 -37.68 3.95 10.07
C GLY A 544 -37.88 5.48 10.12
N LEU A 545 -36.84 6.23 10.49
CA LEU A 545 -36.86 7.68 10.61
C LEU A 545 -36.42 8.37 9.31
N PRO A 546 -36.87 9.62 9.03
CA PRO A 546 -36.36 10.42 7.93
C PRO A 546 -34.85 10.69 8.08
N ASN A 547 -34.03 10.19 7.14
CA ASN A 547 -32.57 10.08 7.30
C ASN A 547 -31.75 11.15 6.56
N ARG A 548 -32.39 12.18 6.01
CA ARG A 548 -31.70 13.31 5.36
C ARG A 548 -30.83 14.13 6.32
N ALA A 549 -29.82 14.79 5.76
CA ALA A 549 -28.86 15.67 6.44
C ALA A 549 -29.51 16.63 7.45
N LEU A 550 -30.66 17.25 7.11
CA LEU A 550 -31.38 18.14 8.03
C LEU A 550 -31.71 17.46 9.37
N ASN A 551 -32.25 16.24 9.34
CA ASN A 551 -32.64 15.54 10.56
C ASN A 551 -31.41 15.07 11.35
N VAL A 552 -30.42 14.53 10.63
CA VAL A 552 -29.16 14.04 11.20
C VAL A 552 -28.40 15.17 11.92
N PHE A 553 -28.23 16.32 11.27
CA PHE A 553 -27.57 17.47 11.87
C PHE A 553 -28.39 18.10 12.99
N THR A 554 -29.72 18.11 12.90
CA THR A 554 -30.57 18.60 14.00
C THR A 554 -30.39 17.77 15.27
N ASP A 555 -30.39 16.44 15.16
CA ASP A 555 -30.19 15.55 16.32
C ASP A 555 -28.75 15.61 16.84
N ALA A 556 -27.75 15.73 15.95
CA ALA A 556 -26.36 15.93 16.35
C ALA A 556 -26.17 17.26 17.11
N ALA A 557 -26.74 18.35 16.61
CA ALA A 557 -26.71 19.66 17.26
C ALA A 557 -27.41 19.64 18.63
N ALA A 558 -28.57 19.00 18.73
CA ALA A 558 -29.28 18.82 19.99
C ALA A 558 -28.42 18.05 21.01
N TRP A 559 -27.76 16.97 20.59
CA TRP A 559 -26.88 16.19 21.47
C TRP A 559 -25.65 16.99 21.92
N ILE A 560 -25.07 17.84 21.05
CA ILE A 560 -23.98 18.76 21.43
C ILE A 560 -24.44 19.72 22.53
N GLY A 561 -25.66 20.24 22.43
CA GLY A 561 -26.22 21.14 23.45
C GLY A 561 -26.50 20.49 24.80
N GLU A 562 -26.53 19.16 24.88
CA GLU A 562 -26.63 18.40 26.13
C GLU A 562 -25.26 18.19 26.81
N GLN A 563 -24.14 18.47 26.12
CA GLN A 563 -22.80 18.28 26.67
C GLN A 563 -22.39 19.43 27.60
N THR A 564 -21.50 19.13 28.54
CA THR A 564 -20.97 20.08 29.52
C THR A 564 -19.46 20.27 29.36
N ALA A 565 -18.96 21.47 29.63
CA ALA A 565 -17.54 21.82 29.43
C ALA A 565 -16.53 20.99 30.27
N ASP A 566 -16.99 20.37 31.35
CA ASP A 566 -16.17 19.50 32.20
C ASP A 566 -16.00 18.08 31.64
N LYS A 567 -16.88 17.63 30.74
CA LYS A 567 -16.84 16.28 30.17
C LYS A 567 -16.34 16.30 28.74
N ARG A 568 -15.35 15.44 28.44
CA ARG A 568 -14.90 15.20 27.05
C ARG A 568 -15.96 14.41 26.31
N PHE A 569 -16.10 14.64 25.01
CA PHE A 569 -17.05 13.89 24.19
C PHE A 569 -16.47 13.44 22.84
N PHE A 570 -17.06 12.37 22.33
CA PHE A 570 -16.87 11.87 20.97
C PHE A 570 -18.23 11.74 20.30
N LEU A 571 -18.40 12.38 19.14
CA LEU A 571 -19.61 12.26 18.33
C LEU A 571 -19.25 11.78 16.92
N TYR A 572 -19.82 10.67 16.52
CA TYR A 572 -19.79 10.18 15.13
C TYR A 572 -21.11 10.50 14.43
N ILE A 573 -21.01 11.12 13.27
CA ILE A 573 -22.13 11.55 12.44
C ILE A 573 -21.92 10.95 11.06
N GLN A 574 -22.89 10.18 10.58
CA GLN A 574 -22.91 9.69 9.21
C GLN A 574 -24.20 10.14 8.53
N THR A 575 -24.08 11.05 7.58
CA THR A 575 -25.18 11.48 6.70
C THR A 575 -25.25 10.56 5.48
N ILE A 576 -26.44 10.48 4.86
CA ILE A 576 -26.66 9.59 3.71
C ILE A 576 -26.60 10.35 2.38
N ASP A 577 -26.94 11.63 2.34
CA ASP A 577 -26.86 12.44 1.13
C ASP A 577 -25.36 12.70 0.80
N PRO A 578 -24.83 12.44 -0.41
CA PRO A 578 -25.53 12.22 -1.69
C PRO A 578 -25.72 10.75 -2.17
N HIS A 579 -25.75 9.75 -1.30
CA HIS A 579 -26.02 8.35 -1.68
C HIS A 579 -27.38 8.17 -2.38
N VAL A 580 -27.45 7.20 -3.29
CA VAL A 580 -28.66 6.81 -4.03
C VAL A 580 -29.79 6.33 -3.08
N PRO A 581 -31.10 6.62 -3.33
CA PRO A 581 -31.63 7.37 -4.46
C PRO A 581 -31.32 8.88 -4.36
N TYR A 582 -30.90 9.48 -5.47
CA TYR A 582 -30.66 10.92 -5.55
C TYR A 582 -32.00 11.65 -5.71
N ILE A 583 -32.47 12.25 -4.63
CA ILE A 583 -33.74 12.96 -4.53
C ILE A 583 -33.50 14.34 -3.92
N PRO A 584 -32.64 15.20 -4.49
CA PRO A 584 -32.45 16.54 -3.94
C PRO A 584 -33.77 17.33 -3.96
N PRO A 585 -33.99 18.28 -3.03
CA PRO A 585 -35.10 19.22 -3.19
C PRO A 585 -34.96 19.95 -4.53
N ARG A 586 -36.11 20.31 -5.12
CA ARG A 586 -36.21 20.78 -6.50
C ARG A 586 -35.26 21.95 -6.79
N GLU A 587 -35.18 22.90 -5.87
CA GLU A 587 -34.34 24.08 -5.98
C GLU A 587 -32.85 23.76 -6.10
N TYR A 588 -32.38 22.62 -5.55
CA TYR A 588 -30.99 22.18 -5.67
C TYR A 588 -30.74 21.41 -6.98
N ALA A 589 -31.70 20.58 -7.42
CA ALA A 589 -31.61 19.93 -8.72
C ALA A 589 -31.56 20.94 -9.88
N GLU A 590 -32.39 21.99 -9.80
CA GLU A 590 -32.50 23.02 -10.84
C GLU A 590 -31.26 23.92 -10.94
N MET A 591 -30.35 23.90 -9.95
CA MET A 591 -29.07 24.63 -10.05
C MET A 591 -28.16 24.02 -11.12
N TYR A 592 -28.20 22.69 -11.28
CA TYR A 592 -27.31 21.93 -12.17
C TYR A 592 -27.99 21.50 -13.47
N ASP A 593 -29.32 21.37 -13.45
CA ASP A 593 -30.12 21.06 -14.63
C ASP A 593 -31.47 21.80 -14.63
N PRO A 594 -31.49 23.09 -15.00
CA PRO A 594 -32.71 23.92 -15.00
C PRO A 594 -33.67 23.60 -16.15
N GLU A 595 -33.21 22.84 -17.15
CA GLU A 595 -34.04 22.47 -18.29
C GLU A 595 -35.03 21.36 -17.91
N ALA A 596 -36.25 21.43 -18.44
CA ALA A 596 -37.21 20.35 -18.25
C ALA A 596 -36.63 19.02 -18.79
N TYR A 597 -36.66 17.99 -17.95
CA TYR A 597 -36.21 16.64 -18.30
C TYR A 597 -37.40 15.68 -18.36
N ASP A 598 -37.55 14.98 -19.49
CA ASP A 598 -38.64 14.02 -19.75
C ASP A 598 -38.14 12.59 -20.03
N GLY A 599 -36.86 12.34 -19.75
CA GLY A 599 -36.22 11.04 -19.96
C GLY A 599 -36.44 10.02 -18.84
N PRO A 600 -35.75 8.86 -18.89
CA PRO A 600 -35.93 7.75 -17.96
C PRO A 600 -35.39 7.98 -16.54
N VAL A 601 -34.53 8.97 -16.30
CA VAL A 601 -33.93 9.24 -14.98
C VAL A 601 -34.93 9.97 -14.09
N LYS A 602 -35.55 9.24 -13.15
CA LYS A 602 -36.41 9.84 -12.13
C LYS A 602 -35.74 9.73 -10.78
N ALA A 603 -35.60 10.86 -10.08
CA ALA A 603 -35.00 10.96 -8.75
C ALA A 603 -35.38 9.80 -7.81
N SER A 604 -36.69 9.56 -7.62
CA SER A 604 -37.21 8.53 -6.72
C SER A 604 -36.99 7.08 -7.17
N GLU A 605 -36.54 6.86 -8.41
CA GLU A 605 -36.33 5.53 -9.00
C GLU A 605 -34.84 5.28 -9.34
N THR A 606 -33.94 6.18 -8.95
CA THR A 606 -32.50 6.12 -9.32
C THR A 606 -31.83 4.83 -8.83
N SER A 607 -32.13 4.34 -7.62
CA SER A 607 -31.59 3.05 -7.13
C SER A 607 -31.90 1.89 -8.09
N THR A 608 -33.17 1.68 -8.42
CA THR A 608 -33.59 0.62 -9.36
C THR A 608 -33.11 0.89 -10.79
N LEU A 609 -33.02 2.16 -11.20
CA LEU A 609 -32.47 2.52 -12.49
C LEU A 609 -31.00 2.09 -12.60
N LEU A 610 -30.17 2.39 -11.60
CA LEU A 610 -28.75 2.05 -11.60
C LEU A 610 -28.55 0.54 -11.64
N GLU A 611 -29.34 -0.23 -10.90
CA GLU A 611 -29.33 -1.71 -10.98
C GLU A 611 -29.62 -2.20 -12.42
N ARG A 612 -30.63 -1.62 -13.07
CA ARG A 612 -30.99 -1.98 -14.46
C ARG A 612 -29.93 -1.56 -15.46
N VAL A 613 -29.25 -0.43 -15.23
CA VAL A 613 -28.10 0.00 -16.03
C VAL A 613 -26.93 -0.98 -15.87
N LYS A 614 -26.55 -1.32 -14.63
CA LYS A 614 -25.52 -2.34 -14.33
C LYS A 614 -25.84 -3.70 -14.95
N ALA A 615 -27.11 -4.08 -14.98
CA ALA A 615 -27.58 -5.32 -15.60
C ALA A 615 -27.66 -5.26 -17.14
N GLY A 616 -27.32 -4.13 -17.77
CA GLY A 616 -27.40 -3.93 -19.22
C GLY A 616 -28.84 -3.87 -19.77
N GLN A 617 -29.83 -3.68 -18.89
CA GLN A 617 -31.26 -3.63 -19.24
C GLN A 617 -31.71 -2.23 -19.66
N VAL A 618 -30.93 -1.20 -19.31
CA VAL A 618 -31.14 0.20 -19.68
C VAL A 618 -29.81 0.79 -20.12
N THR A 619 -29.85 1.62 -21.16
CA THR A 619 -28.70 2.43 -21.60
C THR A 619 -29.09 3.89 -21.54
N LEU A 620 -28.32 4.67 -20.78
CA LEU A 620 -28.52 6.11 -20.63
C LEU A 620 -27.76 6.87 -21.71
N ASN A 621 -28.45 7.80 -22.38
CA ASN A 621 -27.83 8.72 -23.34
C ASN A 621 -27.14 9.89 -22.59
N ALA A 622 -26.45 10.78 -23.32
CA ALA A 622 -25.73 11.90 -22.72
C ALA A 622 -26.61 12.86 -21.89
N ARG A 623 -27.86 13.12 -22.32
CA ARG A 623 -28.80 13.98 -21.59
C ARG A 623 -29.27 13.32 -20.28
N ASP A 624 -29.46 12.00 -20.31
CA ASP A 624 -29.81 11.20 -19.13
C ASP A 624 -28.68 11.18 -18.10
N ARG A 625 -27.44 10.98 -18.55
CA ARG A 625 -26.24 10.99 -17.68
C ARG A 625 -26.07 12.35 -17.01
N LYS A 626 -26.16 13.44 -17.79
CA LYS A 626 -26.16 14.80 -17.26
C LYS A 626 -27.23 15.02 -16.19
N HIS A 627 -28.47 14.54 -16.43
CA HIS A 627 -29.53 14.69 -15.44
C HIS A 627 -29.24 13.88 -14.17
N LEU A 628 -28.71 12.66 -14.31
CA LEU A 628 -28.35 11.81 -13.18
C LEU A 628 -27.27 12.47 -12.30
N GLU A 629 -26.21 12.97 -12.92
CA GLU A 629 -25.14 13.71 -12.23
C GLU A 629 -25.66 14.99 -11.56
N ALA A 630 -26.55 15.73 -12.23
CA ALA A 630 -27.18 16.93 -11.66
C ALA A 630 -28.02 16.65 -10.40
N LEU A 631 -28.66 15.46 -10.32
CA LEU A 631 -29.36 15.05 -9.10
C LEU A 631 -28.39 14.75 -7.96
N TYR A 632 -27.26 14.10 -8.26
CA TYR A 632 -26.21 13.83 -7.28
C TYR A 632 -25.55 15.13 -6.78
N ASP A 633 -25.18 16.03 -7.69
CA ASP A 633 -24.62 17.35 -7.35
C ASP A 633 -25.61 18.21 -6.54
N GLY A 634 -26.91 18.09 -6.85
CA GLY A 634 -27.99 18.69 -6.06
C GLY A 634 -28.06 18.18 -4.62
N GLU A 635 -27.80 16.89 -4.37
CA GLU A 635 -27.79 16.34 -3.01
C GLU A 635 -26.61 16.88 -2.20
N ILE A 636 -25.45 17.06 -2.84
CA ILE A 636 -24.26 17.66 -2.20
C ILE A 636 -24.58 19.08 -1.72
N SER A 637 -25.17 19.92 -2.58
CA SER A 637 -25.52 21.29 -2.19
C SER A 637 -26.63 21.35 -1.15
N TYR A 638 -27.60 20.44 -1.21
CA TYR A 638 -28.61 20.32 -0.17
C TYR A 638 -27.98 19.97 1.19
N HIS A 639 -27.10 18.97 1.21
CA HIS A 639 -26.36 18.55 2.40
C HIS A 639 -25.52 19.71 2.97
N ASP A 640 -24.74 20.39 2.12
CA ASP A 640 -23.91 21.52 2.51
C ASP A 640 -24.74 22.65 3.16
N ALA A 641 -25.91 22.96 2.60
CA ALA A 641 -26.81 23.97 3.16
C ALA A 641 -27.32 23.64 4.57
N GLN A 642 -27.28 22.37 4.99
CA GLN A 642 -27.65 21.96 6.35
C GLN A 642 -26.46 21.93 7.32
N ALA A 643 -25.22 21.90 6.81
CA ALA A 643 -24.02 21.80 7.62
C ALA A 643 -23.89 22.89 8.72
N PRO A 644 -24.32 24.15 8.51
CA PRO A 644 -24.29 25.19 9.56
C PRO A 644 -24.97 24.78 10.87
N LEU A 645 -25.99 23.92 10.86
CA LEU A 645 -26.64 23.43 12.09
C LEU A 645 -25.65 22.79 13.08
N LEU A 646 -24.69 22.02 12.57
CA LEU A 646 -23.68 21.37 13.39
C LEU A 646 -22.65 22.36 13.92
N TRP A 647 -22.19 23.25 13.06
CA TRP A 647 -21.11 24.19 13.35
C TRP A 647 -21.56 25.31 14.29
N ASP A 648 -22.76 25.83 14.07
CA ASP A 648 -23.36 26.85 14.92
C ASP A 648 -23.60 26.30 16.33
N ALA A 649 -23.99 25.02 16.46
CA ALA A 649 -24.11 24.36 17.77
C ALA A 649 -22.77 24.28 18.51
N LEU A 650 -21.67 23.93 17.83
CA LEU A 650 -20.34 23.93 18.43
C LEU A 650 -19.92 25.33 18.90
N ALA A 651 -20.21 26.35 18.10
CA ALA A 651 -19.88 27.74 18.41
C ALA A 651 -20.73 28.27 19.57
N GLU A 652 -22.05 28.05 19.55
CA GLU A 652 -23.01 28.48 20.57
C GLU A 652 -22.67 27.90 21.95
N HIS A 653 -22.29 26.62 21.99
CA HIS A 653 -21.94 25.92 23.23
C HIS A 653 -20.46 26.05 23.62
N GLY A 654 -19.65 26.81 22.86
CA GLY A 654 -18.25 27.09 23.19
C GLY A 654 -17.32 25.88 23.05
N PHE A 655 -17.71 24.87 22.28
CA PHE A 655 -16.90 23.68 22.03
C PHE A 655 -16.02 23.79 20.79
N LEU A 656 -16.29 24.77 19.94
CA LEU A 656 -15.67 24.88 18.63
C LEU A 656 -14.15 24.78 18.70
N ASP A 657 -13.46 25.61 19.49
CA ASP A 657 -12.00 25.67 19.47
C ASP A 657 -11.32 24.45 20.09
N ASP A 658 -11.96 23.81 21.07
CA ASP A 658 -11.42 22.66 21.83
C ASP A 658 -11.74 21.29 21.19
N THR A 659 -12.42 21.27 20.04
CA THR A 659 -12.89 20.05 19.37
C THR A 659 -12.07 19.79 18.11
N LEU A 660 -11.49 18.58 18.01
CA LEU A 660 -10.99 18.08 16.74
C LEU A 660 -12.19 17.70 15.87
N VAL A 661 -12.33 18.37 14.73
CA VAL A 661 -13.35 18.05 13.72
C VAL A 661 -12.66 17.37 12.55
N VAL A 662 -13.12 16.17 12.23
CA VAL A 662 -12.73 15.40 11.03
C VAL A 662 -13.93 15.33 10.10
N VAL A 663 -13.76 15.73 8.85
CA VAL A 663 -14.77 15.56 7.79
C VAL A 663 -14.20 14.64 6.73
N ALA A 664 -14.91 13.58 6.39
CA ALA A 664 -14.49 12.60 5.38
C ALA A 664 -15.67 12.09 4.55
N ALA A 665 -15.37 11.38 3.46
CA ALA A 665 -16.30 10.44 2.85
C ALA A 665 -15.76 9.01 2.98
N ASP A 666 -16.65 8.03 2.91
CA ASP A 666 -16.30 6.61 2.95
C ASP A 666 -15.86 6.07 1.60
N HIS A 667 -16.49 6.52 0.52
CA HIS A 667 -16.14 6.24 -0.86
C HIS A 667 -16.80 7.29 -1.77
N GLY A 668 -16.63 7.16 -3.09
CA GLY A 668 -17.33 7.97 -4.09
C GLY A 668 -18.34 7.17 -4.93
N GLU A 669 -18.64 7.67 -6.13
CA GLU A 669 -19.63 7.14 -7.08
C GLU A 669 -19.14 7.26 -8.52
N GLU A 670 -19.35 6.22 -9.33
CA GLU A 670 -19.07 6.24 -10.78
C GLU A 670 -20.29 6.74 -11.55
N PHE A 671 -20.08 7.61 -12.53
CA PHE A 671 -21.04 8.13 -13.50
C PHE A 671 -20.58 7.85 -14.94
N PHE A 672 -20.23 6.59 -15.21
CA PHE A 672 -19.82 6.04 -16.51
C PHE A 672 -18.41 6.36 -17.01
N GLU A 673 -17.54 6.94 -16.18
CA GLU A 673 -16.13 7.19 -16.49
C GLU A 673 -15.43 5.89 -16.96
N HIS A 674 -15.75 4.76 -16.32
CA HIS A 674 -15.22 3.44 -16.69
C HIS A 674 -16.30 2.43 -17.11
N GLY A 675 -17.43 2.96 -17.59
CA GLY A 675 -18.51 2.19 -18.22
C GLY A 675 -19.52 1.57 -17.25
N SER A 676 -19.47 1.92 -15.97
CA SER A 676 -20.42 1.49 -14.94
C SER A 676 -21.10 2.69 -14.26
N VAL A 677 -21.87 2.46 -13.20
CA VAL A 677 -22.54 3.52 -12.41
C VAL A 677 -22.57 3.18 -10.91
N GLY A 678 -22.71 4.17 -10.04
CA GLY A 678 -22.77 3.98 -8.59
C GLY A 678 -21.46 3.41 -8.04
N HIS A 679 -21.50 2.57 -7.01
CA HIS A 679 -20.30 2.08 -6.33
C HIS A 679 -20.26 0.55 -6.18
N GLY A 680 -19.27 0.01 -5.44
CA GLY A 680 -19.17 -1.41 -5.10
C GLY A 680 -18.71 -2.36 -6.22
N HIS A 681 -17.85 -1.92 -7.15
CA HIS A 681 -17.47 -2.76 -8.30
C HIS A 681 -16.09 -2.51 -8.94
N SER A 682 -15.48 -1.34 -8.75
CA SER A 682 -14.17 -0.97 -9.31
C SER A 682 -13.27 -0.32 -8.25
N LEU A 683 -12.01 -0.05 -8.57
CA LEU A 683 -11.03 0.57 -7.67
C LEU A 683 -10.45 1.87 -8.27
N TYR A 684 -11.24 2.54 -9.10
CA TYR A 684 -10.86 3.81 -9.73
C TYR A 684 -11.08 5.00 -8.77
N GLU A 685 -10.47 6.15 -9.08
CA GLU A 685 -10.45 7.35 -8.24
C GLU A 685 -11.87 7.86 -7.96
N GLU A 686 -12.83 7.70 -8.88
CA GLU A 686 -14.23 8.11 -8.67
C GLU A 686 -14.86 7.39 -7.47
N LEU A 687 -14.40 6.18 -7.13
CA LEU A 687 -14.86 5.43 -5.98
C LEU A 687 -13.94 5.55 -4.76
N LEU A 688 -12.66 5.84 -4.94
CA LEU A 688 -11.66 5.76 -3.86
C LEU A 688 -11.13 7.12 -3.39
N HIS A 689 -11.06 8.13 -4.25
CA HIS A 689 -10.55 9.45 -3.90
C HIS A 689 -11.65 10.24 -3.19
N VAL A 690 -11.49 10.37 -1.88
CA VAL A 690 -12.48 10.95 -0.98
C VAL A 690 -11.97 12.25 -0.36
N PRO A 691 -12.85 13.19 0.02
CA PRO A 691 -12.44 14.32 0.82
C PRO A 691 -11.97 13.88 2.21
N LEU A 692 -10.96 14.56 2.75
CA LEU A 692 -10.50 14.41 4.12
C LEU A 692 -9.98 15.74 4.67
N PHE A 693 -10.66 16.26 5.69
CA PHE A 693 -10.37 17.54 6.31
C PHE A 693 -10.23 17.38 7.82
N PHE A 694 -9.24 18.05 8.39
CA PHE A 694 -9.04 18.14 9.85
C PHE A 694 -9.05 19.61 10.26
N ARG A 695 -9.74 19.93 11.35
CA ARG A 695 -9.73 21.27 11.95
C ARG A 695 -9.52 21.19 13.45
N LEU A 696 -8.46 21.84 13.91
CA LEU A 696 -8.16 22.08 15.33
C LEU A 696 -7.19 23.27 15.44
N PRO A 697 -7.61 24.40 16.04
CA PRO A 697 -6.75 25.56 16.23
C PRO A 697 -5.45 25.19 16.94
N GLY A 698 -4.33 25.69 16.42
CA GLY A 698 -2.96 25.42 16.88
C GLY A 698 -2.35 24.08 16.41
N VAL A 699 -3.10 23.24 15.68
CA VAL A 699 -2.64 21.91 15.24
C VAL A 699 -2.96 21.67 13.76
N PHE A 700 -4.24 21.69 13.40
CA PHE A 700 -4.73 21.66 12.03
C PHE A 700 -5.42 23.00 11.77
N GLU A 701 -4.61 24.02 11.42
CA GLU A 701 -5.05 25.39 11.24
C GLU A 701 -4.42 26.04 10.01
N GLY A 702 -4.96 27.20 9.60
CA GLY A 702 -4.34 28.08 8.62
C GLY A 702 -4.77 27.84 7.17
N GLY A 703 -5.69 26.91 6.92
CA GLY A 703 -6.30 26.74 5.60
C GLY A 703 -5.37 26.13 4.57
N GLY A 704 -4.31 25.43 4.98
CA GLY A 704 -3.37 24.76 4.08
C GLY A 704 -3.96 23.52 3.41
N THR A 705 -3.37 23.14 2.27
CA THR A 705 -3.58 21.84 1.63
C THR A 705 -2.31 21.00 1.74
N ILE A 706 -2.49 19.69 1.91
CA ILE A 706 -1.43 18.69 1.90
C ILE A 706 -1.72 17.70 0.77
N ASP A 707 -0.77 17.58 -0.15
CA ASP A 707 -0.86 16.77 -1.37
C ASP A 707 -0.31 15.34 -1.21
N THR A 708 0.23 15.03 -0.03
CA THR A 708 0.67 13.69 0.33
C THR A 708 -0.50 12.70 0.33
N VAL A 709 -0.26 11.50 -0.23
CA VAL A 709 -1.24 10.41 -0.21
C VAL A 709 -1.46 9.90 1.21
N VAL A 710 -2.73 9.84 1.63
CA VAL A 710 -3.17 9.37 2.95
C VAL A 710 -4.38 8.45 2.83
N GLY A 711 -4.70 7.69 3.88
CA GLY A 711 -5.87 6.81 3.91
C GLY A 711 -6.84 7.13 5.05
N LEU A 712 -8.08 6.65 4.96
CA LEU A 712 -9.04 6.72 6.07
C LEU A 712 -8.56 5.92 7.30
N VAL A 713 -7.75 4.88 7.08
CA VAL A 713 -7.07 4.10 8.14
C VAL A 713 -6.18 4.99 9.05
N ASP A 714 -5.72 6.14 8.55
CA ASP A 714 -4.86 7.09 9.27
C ASP A 714 -5.64 7.99 10.24
N VAL A 715 -6.97 8.03 10.16
CA VAL A 715 -7.81 8.92 10.98
C VAL A 715 -7.75 8.53 12.45
N LEU A 716 -7.84 7.23 12.78
CA LEU A 716 -7.82 6.75 14.16
C LEU A 716 -6.51 7.13 14.87
N PRO A 717 -5.31 6.76 14.40
CA PRO A 717 -4.07 7.11 15.09
C PRO A 717 -3.89 8.63 15.22
N THR A 718 -4.29 9.40 14.20
CA THR A 718 -4.27 10.87 14.25
C THR A 718 -5.18 11.43 15.35
N ALA A 719 -6.40 10.91 15.47
CA ALA A 719 -7.35 11.34 16.49
C ALA A 719 -6.83 11.03 17.90
N PHE A 720 -6.29 9.84 18.15
CA PHE A 720 -5.75 9.45 19.46
C PHE A 720 -4.57 10.33 19.89
N GLU A 721 -3.59 10.55 19.01
CA GLU A 721 -2.43 11.39 19.32
C GLU A 721 -2.87 12.85 19.57
N THR A 722 -3.83 13.36 18.79
CA THR A 722 -4.39 14.72 18.97
C THR A 722 -5.16 14.86 20.28
N LEU A 723 -5.85 13.79 20.73
CA LEU A 723 -6.54 13.73 22.02
C LEU A 723 -5.57 13.54 23.20
N GLY A 724 -4.26 13.38 22.96
CA GLY A 724 -3.27 13.09 23.98
C GLY A 724 -3.40 11.69 24.59
N LEU A 725 -3.95 10.74 23.83
CA LEU A 725 -4.14 9.34 24.23
C LEU A 725 -3.10 8.45 23.54
N PRO A 726 -2.71 7.31 24.15
CA PRO A 726 -1.87 6.33 23.47
C PRO A 726 -2.62 5.76 22.27
N VAL A 727 -1.96 5.75 21.10
CA VAL A 727 -2.49 5.09 19.91
C VAL A 727 -2.61 3.58 20.18
N PRO A 728 -3.76 2.94 19.91
CA PRO A 728 -3.89 1.50 20.08
C PRO A 728 -2.85 0.73 19.26
N GLU A 729 -2.20 -0.27 19.86
CA GLU A 729 -1.18 -1.09 19.16
C GLU A 729 -1.75 -1.85 17.95
N THR A 730 -3.07 -2.03 17.91
CA THR A 730 -3.79 -2.66 16.80
C THR A 730 -3.96 -1.73 15.61
N ALA A 731 -3.77 -0.42 15.76
CA ALA A 731 -3.94 0.54 14.67
C ALA A 731 -2.94 0.26 13.54
N GLN A 732 -3.44 0.24 12.31
CA GLN A 732 -2.69 -0.11 11.10
C GLN A 732 -2.38 1.09 10.21
N GLY A 733 -3.04 2.23 10.46
CA GLY A 733 -2.69 3.50 9.84
C GLY A 733 -1.58 4.22 10.61
N ARG A 734 -1.25 5.41 10.17
CA ARG A 734 -0.25 6.29 10.79
C ARG A 734 -0.86 7.65 11.13
N SER A 735 -0.31 8.31 12.14
CA SER A 735 -0.74 9.66 12.49
C SER A 735 -0.34 10.68 11.41
N LEU A 736 -1.25 11.58 11.08
CA LEU A 736 -1.06 12.66 10.11
C LEU A 736 -0.56 13.96 10.75
N LEU A 737 -0.37 14.00 12.08
CA LEU A 737 0.18 15.17 12.77
C LEU A 737 1.55 15.61 12.25
N PRO A 738 2.50 14.71 11.92
CA PRO A 738 3.76 15.12 11.32
C PRO A 738 3.56 15.88 10.00
N LEU A 739 2.63 15.43 9.15
CA LEU A 739 2.33 16.09 7.87
C LEU A 739 1.72 17.49 8.12
N ALA A 740 0.80 17.61 9.07
CA ALA A 740 0.16 18.87 9.43
C ALA A 740 1.15 19.96 9.86
N ALA A 741 2.25 19.56 10.49
CA ALA A 741 3.30 20.47 10.93
C ALA A 741 4.55 20.46 10.04
N GLY A 742 4.41 19.97 8.80
CA GLY A 742 5.35 20.21 7.69
C GLY A 742 6.45 19.16 7.52
N SER A 743 6.41 18.04 8.26
CA SER A 743 7.32 16.92 8.03
C SER A 743 7.03 16.23 6.70
N SER A 744 8.08 15.78 6.00
CA SER A 744 7.95 14.81 4.91
C SER A 744 8.21 13.41 5.46
N THR A 745 7.30 12.47 5.21
CA THR A 745 7.44 11.10 5.73
C THR A 745 8.03 10.10 4.72
N GLY A 746 8.26 10.51 3.46
CA GLY A 746 8.84 9.67 2.41
C GLY A 746 7.84 9.33 1.29
N THR A 747 7.97 8.14 0.68
CA THR A 747 7.06 7.69 -0.39
C THR A 747 5.76 7.14 0.17
N GLU A 748 4.70 7.95 0.13
CA GLU A 748 3.41 7.52 0.67
C GLU A 748 2.56 6.76 -0.34
N VAL A 749 2.07 5.61 0.11
CA VAL A 749 1.23 4.72 -0.69
C VAL A 749 0.02 4.35 0.14
N ALA A 750 -1.17 4.64 -0.36
CA ALA A 750 -2.41 4.14 0.19
C ALA A 750 -2.73 2.78 -0.44
N PHE A 751 -3.13 1.83 0.41
CA PHE A 751 -3.58 0.51 -0.03
C PHE A 751 -5.10 0.39 0.11
N THR A 752 -5.72 -0.26 -0.86
CA THR A 752 -7.16 -0.52 -0.90
C THR A 752 -7.37 -1.99 -1.20
N GLU A 753 -8.39 -2.58 -0.58
CA GLU A 753 -8.79 -3.96 -0.82
C GLU A 753 -10.25 -4.00 -1.24
N PHE A 754 -10.60 -4.96 -2.09
CA PHE A 754 -12.00 -5.23 -2.40
C PHE A 754 -12.22 -6.74 -2.57
N LEU A 755 -13.49 -7.14 -2.56
CA LEU A 755 -13.93 -8.50 -2.77
C LEU A 755 -13.26 -9.17 -3.99
N GLU A 756 -13.23 -10.50 -3.98
CA GLU A 756 -12.56 -11.34 -4.99
C GLU A 756 -11.02 -11.18 -5.04
N GLY A 757 -10.42 -10.53 -4.05
CA GLY A 757 -8.97 -10.33 -3.97
C GLY A 757 -8.47 -9.24 -4.91
N GLN A 758 -9.34 -8.27 -5.23
CA GLN A 758 -8.94 -7.04 -5.90
C GLN A 758 -8.21 -6.13 -4.92
N ARG A 759 -7.18 -5.43 -5.40
CA ARG A 759 -6.36 -4.54 -4.59
C ARG A 759 -5.88 -3.38 -5.41
N ALA A 760 -5.67 -2.25 -4.76
CA ALA A 760 -4.96 -1.12 -5.34
C ALA A 760 -3.82 -0.66 -4.42
N ALA A 761 -2.79 -0.12 -5.03
CA ALA A 761 -1.79 0.68 -4.36
C ALA A 761 -1.71 2.02 -5.10
N THR A 762 -2.04 3.10 -4.41
CA THR A 762 -2.09 4.47 -4.94
C THR A 762 -0.94 5.27 -4.34
N GLY A 763 0.00 5.69 -5.17
CA GLY A 763 1.04 6.66 -4.80
C GLY A 763 0.72 8.05 -5.37
N GLU A 764 1.66 8.98 -5.24
CA GLU A 764 1.49 10.37 -5.69
C GLU A 764 1.25 10.48 -7.21
N ARG A 765 2.04 9.75 -8.00
CA ARG A 765 1.95 9.74 -9.48
C ARG A 765 1.39 8.44 -10.04
N LEU A 766 1.69 7.31 -9.41
CA LEU A 766 1.40 6.00 -9.98
C LEU A 766 0.31 5.30 -9.17
N LYS A 767 -0.60 4.63 -9.87
CA LYS A 767 -1.59 3.74 -9.26
C LYS A 767 -1.61 2.41 -9.98
N ILE A 768 -1.58 1.33 -9.21
CA ILE A 768 -1.75 -0.03 -9.73
C ILE A 768 -3.05 -0.61 -9.20
N ILE A 769 -3.84 -1.20 -10.10
CA ILE A 769 -4.99 -2.02 -9.72
C ILE A 769 -4.71 -3.46 -10.11
N GLN A 770 -4.73 -4.36 -9.13
CA GLN A 770 -4.53 -5.79 -9.32
C GLN A 770 -5.84 -6.55 -9.14
N ARG A 771 -6.19 -7.36 -10.14
CA ARG A 771 -7.30 -8.33 -10.09
C ARG A 771 -6.81 -9.71 -10.50
N GLY A 772 -6.59 -10.57 -9.51
CA GLY A 772 -6.00 -11.89 -9.73
C GLY A 772 -4.57 -11.75 -10.28
N TYR A 773 -4.32 -12.27 -11.49
CA TYR A 773 -3.01 -12.16 -12.16
C TYR A 773 -2.89 -10.94 -13.08
N ARG A 774 -3.99 -10.22 -13.32
CA ARG A 774 -3.98 -9.03 -14.16
C ARG A 774 -3.70 -7.81 -13.30
N SER A 775 -2.83 -6.94 -13.81
CA SER A 775 -2.58 -5.63 -13.22
C SER A 775 -2.70 -4.60 -14.33
N VAL A 776 -3.30 -3.46 -14.01
CA VAL A 776 -3.28 -2.26 -14.83
C VAL A 776 -2.55 -1.18 -14.05
N LEU A 777 -1.81 -0.33 -14.75
CA LEU A 777 -1.02 0.74 -14.16
C LEU A 777 -1.44 2.07 -14.78
N PHE A 778 -1.68 3.08 -13.95
CA PHE A 778 -2.03 4.43 -14.38
C PHE A 778 -0.98 5.43 -13.89
N ASP A 779 -0.70 6.43 -14.74
CA ASP A 779 0.03 7.64 -14.38
C ASP A 779 -0.98 8.75 -14.09
N LEU A 780 -1.29 8.97 -12.82
CA LEU A 780 -2.31 9.91 -12.37
C LEU A 780 -1.95 11.38 -12.63
N HIS A 781 -0.70 11.69 -12.94
CA HIS A 781 -0.30 13.04 -13.30
C HIS A 781 -0.61 13.35 -14.77
N GLU A 782 -0.39 12.39 -15.68
CA GLU A 782 -0.68 12.56 -17.12
C GLU A 782 -2.12 12.15 -17.48
N ASP A 783 -2.70 11.24 -16.72
CA ASP A 783 -4.04 10.68 -16.90
C ASP A 783 -4.75 10.53 -15.54
N PRO A 784 -5.18 11.64 -14.93
CA PRO A 784 -5.88 11.61 -13.65
C PRO A 784 -7.22 10.85 -13.70
N GLY A 785 -7.79 10.66 -14.88
CA GLY A 785 -9.03 9.90 -15.10
C GLY A 785 -8.83 8.42 -15.42
N GLU A 786 -7.62 7.87 -15.26
CA GLU A 786 -7.33 6.43 -15.35
C GLU A 786 -7.83 5.73 -16.65
N ASN A 787 -7.73 6.42 -17.79
CA ASN A 787 -8.19 5.94 -19.09
C ASN A 787 -7.13 5.13 -19.86
N LEU A 788 -5.85 5.25 -19.50
CA LEU A 788 -4.72 4.68 -20.21
C LEU A 788 -3.90 3.77 -19.30
N ASP A 789 -4.01 2.46 -19.54
CA ASP A 789 -3.12 1.47 -18.92
C ASP A 789 -1.71 1.58 -19.54
N VAL A 790 -0.74 2.04 -18.74
CA VAL A 790 0.66 2.24 -19.13
C VAL A 790 1.58 1.08 -18.69
N ALA A 791 1.01 -0.03 -18.22
CA ALA A 791 1.80 -1.16 -17.70
C ALA A 791 2.76 -1.76 -18.74
N GLY A 792 2.41 -1.73 -20.03
CA GLY A 792 3.24 -2.24 -21.13
C GLY A 792 4.39 -1.30 -21.50
N GLU A 793 4.16 0.00 -21.40
CA GLU A 793 5.10 1.06 -21.74
C GLU A 793 6.05 1.41 -20.59
N GLN A 794 5.63 1.17 -19.33
CA GLN A 794 6.37 1.53 -18.13
C GLN A 794 6.68 0.31 -17.22
N PRO A 795 7.56 -0.62 -17.65
CA PRO A 795 7.86 -1.83 -16.89
C PRO A 795 8.58 -1.57 -15.54
N ILE A 796 9.40 -0.52 -15.42
CA ILE A 796 10.07 -0.17 -14.15
C ILE A 796 9.02 0.36 -13.16
N ALA A 797 8.10 1.22 -13.62
CA ALA A 797 6.98 1.70 -12.82
C ALA A 797 6.05 0.56 -12.37
N LEU A 798 5.66 -0.33 -13.28
CA LEU A 798 4.86 -1.51 -12.98
C LEU A 798 5.52 -2.38 -11.92
N ARG A 799 6.81 -2.68 -12.10
CA ARG A 799 7.58 -3.49 -11.16
C ARG A 799 7.63 -2.82 -9.79
N THR A 800 7.93 -1.53 -9.74
CA THR A 800 7.98 -0.75 -8.49
C THR A 800 6.67 -0.85 -7.72
N MET A 801 5.53 -0.63 -8.38
CA MET A 801 4.22 -0.67 -7.72
C MET A 801 3.80 -2.09 -7.30
N LEU A 802 4.14 -3.11 -8.08
CA LEU A 802 3.94 -4.51 -7.67
C LEU A 802 4.75 -4.86 -6.41
N LEU A 803 5.98 -4.36 -6.28
CA LEU A 803 6.80 -4.55 -5.09
C LEU A 803 6.23 -3.79 -3.87
N ARG A 804 5.60 -2.62 -4.06
CA ARG A 804 4.88 -1.95 -2.97
C ARG A 804 3.70 -2.78 -2.48
N LEU A 805 2.90 -3.31 -3.40
CA LEU A 805 1.81 -4.23 -3.05
C LEU A 805 2.35 -5.51 -2.39
N ALA A 806 3.53 -6.00 -2.80
CA ALA A 806 4.24 -7.11 -2.14
C ALA A 806 4.42 -6.89 -0.65
N ARG A 807 5.01 -5.74 -0.32
CA ARG A 807 5.40 -5.38 1.04
C ARG A 807 4.19 -5.20 1.93
N TYR A 808 3.14 -4.58 1.40
CA TYR A 808 1.87 -4.49 2.09
C TYR A 808 1.34 -5.87 2.48
N LEU A 809 1.31 -6.81 1.53
CA LEU A 809 0.81 -8.16 1.80
C LEU A 809 1.68 -8.93 2.77
N GLU A 810 3.00 -8.81 2.66
CA GLU A 810 3.94 -9.42 3.60
C GLU A 810 3.77 -8.85 5.01
N TRP A 811 3.64 -7.53 5.14
CA TRP A 811 3.38 -6.86 6.41
C TRP A 811 2.06 -7.36 7.01
N GLN A 812 1.00 -7.48 6.22
CA GLN A 812 -0.26 -8.09 6.67
C GLN A 812 -0.09 -9.55 7.12
N GLU A 813 0.76 -10.36 6.45
CA GLU A 813 1.02 -11.74 6.89
C GLU A 813 1.56 -11.77 8.32
N ARG A 814 2.51 -10.85 8.60
CA ARG A 814 3.31 -10.80 9.82
C ARG A 814 2.55 -10.16 10.96
N ALA A 815 1.76 -9.12 10.67
CA ALA A 815 1.01 -8.35 11.65
C ALA A 815 -0.15 -9.13 12.29
N GLY A 816 -0.52 -10.34 11.85
CA GLY A 816 -1.66 -11.04 12.45
C GLY A 816 -1.92 -12.48 12.04
N ARG A 817 -1.18 -13.46 12.59
CA ARG A 817 -1.68 -14.85 12.70
C ARG A 817 -2.13 -15.27 14.11
N ASP A 818 -1.63 -14.66 15.18
CA ASP A 818 -1.95 -15.13 16.53
C ASP A 818 -2.78 -14.16 17.39
N GLU A 819 -2.67 -12.84 17.22
CA GLU A 819 -3.37 -11.87 18.11
C GLU A 819 -4.50 -11.07 17.43
N LEU A 820 -4.38 -10.79 16.13
CA LEU A 820 -5.31 -9.94 15.38
C LEU A 820 -6.21 -10.68 14.38
N GLN A 821 -6.17 -12.02 14.31
CA GLN A 821 -7.10 -12.74 13.43
C GLN A 821 -8.51 -12.65 14.01
N PRO A 822 -9.42 -11.89 13.39
CA PRO A 822 -10.80 -12.00 13.77
C PRO A 822 -11.21 -13.42 13.43
N ARG A 823 -11.84 -14.10 14.40
CA ARG A 823 -12.52 -15.36 14.11
C ARG A 823 -13.44 -15.12 12.92
N PRO A 824 -13.63 -16.11 12.02
CA PRO A 824 -14.42 -15.92 10.80
C PRO A 824 -15.68 -15.12 11.13
N ALA A 825 -15.82 -13.96 10.47
CA ALA A 825 -16.90 -13.02 10.73
C ALA A 825 -18.20 -13.80 10.79
N GLN A 826 -18.96 -13.62 11.88
CA GLN A 826 -20.29 -14.21 11.93
C GLN A 826 -21.12 -13.55 10.84
N ASP A 827 -21.94 -14.33 10.14
CA ASP A 827 -22.90 -13.76 9.21
C ASP A 827 -24.06 -13.16 9.99
N ALA A 828 -24.40 -11.92 9.67
CA ALA A 828 -25.60 -11.27 10.15
C ALA A 828 -26.83 -12.05 9.67
N GLN A 829 -27.80 -12.24 10.55
CA GLN A 829 -29.13 -12.66 10.15
C GLN A 829 -29.83 -11.45 9.54
N ILE A 830 -29.86 -11.39 8.21
CA ILE A 830 -30.66 -10.40 7.48
C ILE A 830 -32.11 -10.88 7.54
N ASP A 831 -32.88 -10.32 8.46
CA ASP A 831 -34.32 -10.53 8.53
C ASP A 831 -35.05 -9.78 7.40
N THR A 832 -36.34 -10.08 7.22
CA THR A 832 -37.14 -9.50 6.13
C THR A 832 -37.24 -7.97 6.22
N GLU A 833 -37.20 -7.40 7.43
CA GLU A 833 -37.28 -5.97 7.64
C GLU A 833 -35.96 -5.29 7.23
N LEU A 834 -34.82 -5.81 7.66
CA LEU A 834 -33.49 -5.34 7.25
C LEU A 834 -33.29 -5.51 5.74
N GLU A 835 -33.74 -6.62 5.16
CA GLU A 835 -33.69 -6.83 3.71
C GLU A 835 -34.49 -5.74 2.96
N GLN A 836 -35.69 -5.40 3.43
CA GLN A 836 -36.50 -4.34 2.85
C GLN A 836 -35.86 -2.96 3.01
N GLN A 837 -35.28 -2.67 4.18
CA GLN A 837 -34.56 -1.42 4.44
C GLN A 837 -33.35 -1.26 3.51
N LEU A 838 -32.53 -2.31 3.39
CA LEU A 838 -31.35 -2.30 2.51
C LEU A 838 -31.75 -2.22 1.03
N ARG A 839 -32.80 -2.93 0.61
CA ARG A 839 -33.35 -2.83 -0.76
C ARG A 839 -33.86 -1.42 -1.06
N ALA A 840 -34.51 -0.75 -0.10
CA ALA A 840 -35.02 0.61 -0.28
C ALA A 840 -33.89 1.64 -0.49
N LEU A 841 -32.69 1.36 0.03
CA LEU A 841 -31.49 2.16 -0.18
C LEU A 841 -30.70 1.75 -1.43
N GLY A 842 -31.16 0.75 -2.20
CA GLY A 842 -30.45 0.28 -3.39
C GLY A 842 -29.29 -0.69 -3.12
N TYR A 843 -29.17 -1.20 -1.89
CA TYR A 843 -28.12 -2.16 -1.53
C TYR A 843 -28.43 -3.60 -1.92
N LEU A 844 -29.71 -3.96 -2.06
CA LEU A 844 -30.14 -5.33 -2.37
C LEU A 844 -31.07 -5.36 -3.60
N GLY A 845 -30.56 -5.77 -4.78
CA GLY A 845 -31.40 -5.95 -5.97
C GLY A 845 -30.77 -6.45 -7.28
N GLY A 846 -29.47 -6.75 -7.35
CA GLY A 846 -28.85 -7.39 -8.52
C GLY A 846 -28.98 -8.93 -8.57
N PRO A 847 -28.74 -9.59 -9.73
CA PRO A 847 -28.69 -11.05 -9.78
C PRO A 847 -27.55 -11.55 -8.88
N GLN A 848 -27.86 -12.43 -7.94
CA GLN A 848 -26.85 -13.19 -7.19
C GLN A 848 -25.94 -13.87 -8.22
N ARG A 849 -24.65 -13.50 -8.26
CA ARG A 849 -23.63 -14.21 -9.02
C ARG A 849 -23.13 -15.42 -8.25
#